data_AF-A0A951CWR7-F1
#
_entry.id   AF-A0A951CWR7-F1
#
_cell.length_a   1.000
_cell.length_b   1.000
_cell.length_c   1.000
_cell.angle_alpha   90.00
_cell.angle_beta   90.00
_cell.angle_gamma   90.00
#
_symmetry.space_group_name_H-M   'P 1'
#
loop_
_entity.id
_entity.type
_entity.pdbx_description
1 polymer ?
#
loop_
_entity_poly.entity_id
_entity_poly.type
_entity_poly.pdbx_seq_one_letter_code
_entity_poly.pdbx_strand_id
1 'polypeptide(L)'
;VLVPLLNWIGGPNTIIVSAVLFAVSCAIWSHLAHSPRGRVAGVLMGLLLVALITYNAKYFLIDVKFAKGQLLKDEEFVAWNSFSRIALKPEPGGGGMKSIVIDGDAATGVADFDFEHLSAQQKLDLAFHGPGLPYVLRPGAKTLVIGPGGGWDVSRALASGSKDITGVEINPIIAHVIMRTKFPQYSNRLYFRPEVKIFVEDGRSFVRRSHEQYQVLQATLVDTWASTAAGAFALSENNLYTTNAFVDYLSHLTDDGLMAFTRWGLMPPRESLRVISLANAALKQLGEPDPARNIAVIRENVQQLQGWGAQDTILIARHPFTASDLSRLLEAAAIGKMQVVYVPGTALPSPFRDLLLSRDPQHFFDTYPFDVRPVGDDRPFFFYTVQARDLWHFYQHASKDTADFKVNYALPVLFGVVASSIAATLLILCLPPLVLRHRLPRGKGSIRSLLFFLFIGAGYILIQVALIQKFVLFLGHPTYALTVIIFSMLLSSGLGSFASRRLIAGEMHRLSRTLLVIAAMIILLASILTPVTESGVALPFALKVLISVALIAPAGFFMGMPFPTGLALLEKTMPASVRWAWAINAASSVMGSAAAIFLAIYFGLQFTLIIGGLLYAAAWFSINHSALARPAHAELLTTA
;
A
#
# COMPACT_ATOMS: atom_id res chain seq x y z
N VAL A 1 6.64 19.12 7.80
CA VAL A 1 6.65 19.42 9.25
C VAL A 1 6.26 18.20 10.08
N LEU A 2 5.10 17.57 9.85
CA LEU A 2 4.63 16.45 10.67
C LEU A 2 5.52 15.20 10.60
N VAL A 3 6.00 14.81 9.41
CA VAL A 3 6.83 13.61 9.24
C VAL A 3 8.15 13.67 10.05
N PRO A 4 8.95 14.74 9.96
CA PRO A 4 10.13 14.89 10.82
C PRO A 4 9.83 14.89 12.32
N LEU A 5 8.74 15.53 12.75
CA LEU A 5 8.33 15.57 14.15
C LEU A 5 7.95 14.18 14.67
N LEU A 6 7.23 13.41 13.86
CA LEU A 6 6.81 12.06 14.23
C LEU A 6 8.01 11.14 14.49
N ASN A 7 9.05 11.25 13.67
CA ASN A 7 10.30 10.52 13.87
C ASN A 7 11.07 10.95 15.13
N TRP A 8 10.91 12.20 15.58
CA TRP A 8 11.71 12.77 16.66
C TRP A 8 11.06 12.66 18.04
N ILE A 9 9.76 13.00 18.14
CA ILE A 9 9.03 13.09 19.41
C ILE A 9 7.89 12.06 19.53
N GLY A 10 7.65 11.27 18.49
CA GLY A 10 6.61 10.24 18.47
C GLY A 10 5.25 10.72 17.97
N GLY A 11 4.35 9.76 17.70
CA GLY A 11 3.01 10.02 17.19
C GLY A 11 2.17 10.95 18.07
N PRO A 12 1.92 10.60 19.35
CA PRO A 12 1.09 11.41 20.25
C PRO A 12 1.61 12.84 20.44
N ASN A 13 2.92 13.02 20.64
CA ASN A 13 3.50 14.36 20.82
C ASN A 13 3.43 15.20 19.53
N THR A 14 3.46 14.59 18.35
CA THR A 14 3.29 15.30 17.08
C THR A 14 1.89 15.93 16.96
N ILE A 15 0.86 15.25 17.50
CA ILE A 15 -0.49 15.82 17.59
C ILE A 15 -0.50 17.01 18.54
N ILE A 16 0.16 16.90 19.70
CA ILE A 16 0.25 17.99 20.67
C ILE A 16 1.01 19.19 20.08
N VAL A 17 2.08 18.97 19.31
CA VAL A 17 2.77 20.06 18.58
C VAL A 17 1.84 20.75 17.59
N SER A 18 0.98 20.00 16.90
CA SER A 18 -0.04 20.61 16.03
C SER A 18 -0.98 21.51 16.83
N ALA A 19 -1.40 21.09 18.02
CA ALA A 19 -2.20 21.91 18.93
C ALA A 19 -1.44 23.17 19.41
N VAL A 20 -0.12 23.08 19.66
CA VAL A 20 0.72 24.25 19.95
C VAL A 20 0.69 25.26 18.81
N LEU A 21 0.80 24.80 17.54
CA LEU A 21 0.73 25.68 16.38
C LEU A 21 -0.63 26.39 16.26
N PHE A 22 -1.72 25.70 16.58
CA PHE A 22 -3.05 26.32 16.65
C PHE A 22 -3.17 27.32 17.79
N ALA A 23 -2.59 27.03 18.96
CA ALA A 23 -2.57 27.95 20.10
C ALA A 23 -1.76 29.23 19.79
N VAL A 24 -0.60 29.08 19.12
CA VAL A 24 0.21 30.20 18.63
C VAL A 24 -0.57 31.01 17.59
N SER A 25 -1.23 30.34 16.65
CA SER A 25 -2.08 31.01 15.66
C SER A 25 -3.19 31.81 16.35
N CYS A 26 -3.88 31.22 17.33
CA CYS A 26 -4.90 31.90 18.13
C CYS A 26 -4.35 33.15 18.82
N ALA A 27 -3.13 33.08 19.38
CA ALA A 27 -2.48 34.23 20.00
C ALA A 27 -2.18 35.35 19.00
N ILE A 28 -1.71 35.01 17.79
CA ILE A 28 -1.44 35.96 16.71
C ILE A 28 -2.74 36.63 16.23
N TRP A 29 -3.76 35.84 15.91
CA TRP A 29 -5.06 36.35 15.44
C TRP A 29 -5.75 37.20 16.50
N SER A 30 -5.68 36.81 17.77
CA SER A 30 -6.22 37.61 18.88
C SER A 30 -5.48 38.93 19.07
N HIS A 31 -4.17 38.95 18.81
CA HIS A 31 -3.39 40.18 18.83
C HIS A 31 -3.82 41.13 17.71
N LEU A 32 -3.99 40.61 16.48
CA LEU A 32 -4.49 41.37 15.33
C LEU A 32 -5.92 41.89 15.54
N ALA A 33 -6.75 41.13 16.25
CA ALA A 33 -8.11 41.52 16.62
C ALA A 33 -8.18 42.41 17.88
N HIS A 34 -7.05 42.86 18.42
CA HIS A 34 -6.95 43.68 19.63
C HIS A 34 -7.65 43.07 20.87
N SER A 35 -7.68 41.73 20.98
CA SER A 35 -8.23 41.00 22.12
C SER A 35 -7.12 40.52 23.07
N PRO A 36 -6.82 41.25 24.17
CA PRO A 36 -5.72 40.89 25.07
C PRO A 36 -5.98 39.57 25.80
N ARG A 37 -7.25 39.29 26.16
CA ARG A 37 -7.65 38.04 26.82
C ARG A 37 -7.40 36.83 25.90
N GLY A 38 -7.77 36.94 24.62
CA GLY A 38 -7.55 35.89 23.63
C GLY A 38 -6.06 35.62 23.40
N ARG A 39 -5.24 36.68 23.35
CA ARG A 39 -3.78 36.56 23.23
C ARG A 39 -3.18 35.84 24.44
N VAL A 40 -3.52 36.24 25.66
CA VAL A 40 -3.02 35.61 26.89
C VAL A 40 -3.43 34.15 26.96
N ALA A 41 -4.70 33.84 26.65
CA ALA A 41 -5.20 32.47 26.63
C ALA A 41 -4.44 31.59 25.60
N GLY A 42 -4.23 32.10 24.38
CA GLY A 42 -3.48 31.40 23.34
C GLY A 42 -2.03 31.11 23.73
N VAL A 43 -1.34 32.09 24.34
CA VAL A 43 0.04 31.91 24.83
C VAL A 43 0.10 30.91 25.98
N LEU A 44 -0.77 31.05 26.99
CA LEU A 44 -0.80 30.13 28.13
C LEU A 44 -1.11 28.69 27.69
N MET A 45 -2.07 28.51 26.79
CA MET A 45 -2.37 27.20 26.22
C MET A 45 -1.17 26.63 25.47
N GLY A 46 -0.49 27.44 24.65
CA GLY A 46 0.73 27.03 23.96
C GLY A 46 1.81 26.55 24.93
N LEU A 47 2.07 27.30 26.01
CA LEU A 47 3.05 26.93 27.04
C LEU A 47 2.67 25.66 27.80
N LEU A 48 1.39 25.49 28.16
CA LEU A 48 0.89 24.29 28.82
C LEU A 48 1.05 23.05 27.92
N LEU A 49 0.75 23.17 26.63
CA LEU A 49 0.93 22.08 25.67
C LEU A 49 2.40 21.74 25.45
N VAL A 50 3.30 22.73 25.44
CA VAL A 50 4.76 22.48 25.40
C VAL A 50 5.23 21.76 26.66
N ALA A 51 4.78 22.19 27.84
CA ALA A 51 5.08 21.50 29.10
C ALA A 51 4.55 20.06 29.10
N LEU A 52 3.35 19.84 28.55
CA LEU A 52 2.77 18.52 28.37
C LEU A 52 3.61 17.65 27.44
N ILE A 53 4.14 18.19 26.33
CA ILE A 53 5.05 17.44 25.44
C ILE A 53 6.30 16.99 26.19
N THR A 54 6.95 17.89 26.93
CA THR A 54 8.16 17.57 27.70
C THR A 54 7.88 16.52 28.78
N TYR A 55 6.75 16.64 29.49
CA TYR A 55 6.34 15.67 30.49
C TYR A 55 6.01 14.31 29.85
N ASN A 56 5.26 14.31 28.75
CA ASN A 56 4.85 13.10 28.04
C ASN A 56 6.04 12.36 27.43
N ALA A 57 7.06 13.08 26.95
CA ALA A 57 8.28 12.48 26.42
C ALA A 57 9.06 11.66 27.47
N LYS A 58 8.87 11.92 28.76
CA LYS A 58 9.54 11.19 29.85
C LYS A 58 8.66 10.11 30.47
N TYR A 59 7.37 10.38 30.63
CA TYR A 59 6.45 9.53 31.41
C TYR A 59 5.41 8.77 30.57
N PHE A 60 5.37 8.99 29.25
CA PHE A 60 4.46 8.31 28.31
C PHE A 60 3.00 8.30 28.80
N LEU A 61 2.53 9.44 29.34
CA LEU A 61 1.19 9.62 29.90
C LEU A 61 0.10 9.43 28.83
N ILE A 62 0.28 10.11 27.70
CA ILE A 62 -0.54 10.07 26.48
C ILE A 62 0.24 9.25 25.45
N ASP A 63 0.13 7.94 25.56
CA ASP A 63 0.71 7.00 24.60
C ASP A 63 -0.30 5.91 24.23
N VAL A 64 -0.03 5.23 23.13
CA VAL A 64 -0.83 4.12 22.63
C VAL A 64 -0.58 2.92 23.54
N LYS A 65 -1.53 2.67 24.44
CA LYS A 65 -1.54 1.49 25.33
C LYS A 65 -2.37 0.34 24.78
N PHE A 66 -3.27 0.62 23.86
CA PHE A 66 -4.11 -0.39 23.22
C PHE A 66 -3.93 -0.30 21.71
N ALA A 67 -3.69 -1.44 21.07
CA ALA A 67 -3.68 -1.57 19.62
C ALA A 67 -4.55 -2.76 19.23
N LYS A 68 -5.47 -2.56 18.27
CA LYS A 68 -6.36 -3.61 17.72
C LYS A 68 -7.10 -4.42 18.79
N GLY A 69 -7.56 -3.76 19.85
CA GLY A 69 -8.29 -4.38 20.96
C GLY A 69 -7.42 -5.13 21.97
N GLN A 70 -6.10 -5.14 21.80
CA GLN A 70 -5.16 -5.75 22.74
C GLN A 70 -4.39 -4.70 23.52
N LEU A 71 -4.18 -4.97 24.81
CA LEU A 71 -3.32 -4.17 25.68
C LEU A 71 -1.87 -4.47 25.32
N LEU A 72 -1.12 -3.43 24.96
CA LEU A 72 0.32 -3.49 24.73
C LEU A 72 1.00 -3.57 26.10
N LYS A 73 1.59 -4.72 26.41
CA LYS A 73 2.30 -4.99 27.66
C LYS A 73 3.78 -5.27 27.39
N ASP A 74 4.61 -4.97 28.39
CA ASP A 74 6.01 -5.38 28.45
C ASP A 74 6.89 -4.87 27.29
N GLU A 75 6.56 -3.70 26.75
CA GLU A 75 7.37 -3.02 25.73
C GLU A 75 8.55 -2.29 26.38
N GLU A 76 9.77 -2.78 26.15
CA GLU A 76 11.03 -2.21 26.65
C GLU A 76 11.44 -0.96 25.88
N PHE A 77 11.02 -0.87 24.62
CA PHE A 77 11.30 0.25 23.74
C PHE A 77 10.15 0.46 22.76
N VAL A 78 9.82 1.73 22.52
CA VAL A 78 8.85 2.14 21.52
C VAL A 78 9.43 3.31 20.74
N ALA A 79 9.31 3.27 19.42
CA ALA A 79 9.62 4.38 18.54
C ALA A 79 8.65 4.44 17.36
N TRP A 80 8.54 5.62 16.77
CA TRP A 80 7.63 5.90 15.68
C TRP A 80 8.39 6.39 14.46
N ASN A 81 7.96 5.97 13.27
CA ASN A 81 8.33 6.58 12.02
C ASN A 81 7.08 6.87 11.17
N SER A 82 7.25 7.49 10.01
CA SER A 82 6.13 8.01 9.21
C SER A 82 5.13 6.97 8.67
N PHE A 83 5.38 5.67 8.88
CA PHE A 83 4.55 4.58 8.39
C PHE A 83 4.37 3.44 9.39
N SER A 84 5.00 3.47 10.57
CA SER A 84 4.91 2.40 11.56
C SER A 84 5.27 2.86 12.98
N ARG A 85 4.70 2.15 13.97
CA ARG A 85 5.13 2.11 15.36
C ARG A 85 5.91 0.83 15.60
N ILE A 86 7.15 0.94 16.04
CA ILE A 86 8.02 -0.20 16.35
C ILE A 86 8.17 -0.31 17.85
N ALA A 87 7.91 -1.51 18.38
CA ALA A 87 8.14 -1.85 19.77
C ALA A 87 9.10 -3.02 19.90
N LEU A 88 9.90 -3.03 20.96
CA LEU A 88 10.72 -4.18 21.36
C LEU A 88 10.16 -4.73 22.67
N LYS A 89 9.93 -6.04 22.74
CA LYS A 89 9.43 -6.71 23.93
C LYS A 89 10.04 -8.12 24.07
N PRO A 90 9.94 -8.78 25.23
CA PRO A 90 10.27 -10.20 25.34
C PRO A 90 9.40 -11.07 24.43
N GLU A 91 10.00 -12.06 23.77
CA GLU A 91 9.28 -13.06 22.98
C GLU A 91 8.55 -14.04 23.93
N PRO A 92 7.21 -14.18 23.84
CA PRO A 92 6.47 -15.08 24.72
C PRO A 92 6.94 -16.53 24.59
N GLY A 93 7.36 -17.14 25.69
CA GLY A 93 7.89 -18.52 25.69
C GLY A 93 9.27 -18.67 25.03
N GLY A 94 9.90 -17.58 24.59
CA GLY A 94 11.17 -17.57 23.85
C GLY A 94 12.44 -17.63 24.70
N GLY A 95 12.36 -18.08 25.96
CA GLY A 95 13.55 -18.31 26.80
C GLY A 95 14.47 -17.09 27.02
N GLY A 96 13.94 -15.86 26.91
CA GLY A 96 14.72 -14.62 27.02
C GLY A 96 14.99 -13.89 25.69
N MET A 97 14.67 -14.51 24.55
CA MET A 97 14.72 -13.85 23.24
C MET A 97 13.82 -12.61 23.19
N LYS A 98 14.18 -11.65 22.34
CA LYS A 98 13.41 -10.43 22.11
C LYS A 98 12.60 -10.53 20.83
N SER A 99 11.51 -9.77 20.78
CA SER A 99 10.60 -9.65 19.66
C SER A 99 10.47 -8.19 19.27
N ILE A 100 10.63 -7.90 17.98
CA ILE A 100 10.33 -6.60 17.40
C ILE A 100 8.90 -6.66 16.87
N VAL A 101 8.01 -5.87 17.44
CA VAL A 101 6.60 -5.77 17.08
C VAL A 101 6.36 -4.51 16.25
N ILE A 102 5.63 -4.67 15.15
CA ILE A 102 5.31 -3.63 14.17
C ILE A 102 3.81 -3.37 14.23
N ASP A 103 3.44 -2.14 14.58
CA ASP A 103 2.06 -1.66 14.73
C ASP A 103 1.16 -2.53 15.63
N GLY A 104 1.78 -3.20 16.60
CA GLY A 104 1.09 -4.06 17.56
C GLY A 104 0.53 -5.36 16.99
N ASP A 105 0.96 -5.80 15.80
CA ASP A 105 0.40 -6.99 15.15
C ASP A 105 1.47 -7.88 14.50
N ALA A 106 2.23 -7.35 13.53
CA ALA A 106 3.31 -8.12 12.92
C ALA A 106 4.52 -8.17 13.86
N ALA A 107 5.28 -9.26 13.83
CA ALA A 107 6.45 -9.41 14.71
C ALA A 107 7.60 -10.17 14.03
N THR A 108 8.82 -9.87 14.45
CA THR A 108 10.02 -10.60 14.08
C THR A 108 10.88 -10.81 15.33
N GLY A 109 11.21 -12.07 15.61
CA GLY A 109 12.11 -12.41 16.71
C GLY A 109 13.53 -11.91 16.41
N VAL A 110 14.23 -11.43 17.44
CA VAL A 110 15.65 -11.07 17.35
C VAL A 110 16.48 -12.34 17.45
N ALA A 111 17.23 -12.65 16.40
CA ALA A 111 18.05 -13.85 16.33
C ALA A 111 19.29 -13.71 17.22
N ASP A 112 19.36 -14.50 18.28
CA ASP A 112 20.41 -14.48 19.31
C ASP A 112 21.29 -15.73 19.20
N PHE A 113 22.08 -15.80 18.12
CA PHE A 113 22.98 -16.93 17.86
C PHE A 113 24.45 -16.52 18.04
N ASP A 114 25.24 -17.37 18.70
CA ASP A 114 26.69 -17.29 18.67
C ASP A 114 27.22 -18.20 17.54
N PHE A 115 27.62 -17.59 16.43
CA PHE A 115 28.12 -18.30 15.25
C PHE A 115 29.49 -18.95 15.45
N GLU A 116 30.24 -18.59 16.49
CA GLU A 116 31.50 -19.25 16.84
C GLU A 116 31.24 -20.57 17.58
N HIS A 117 30.13 -20.66 18.32
CA HIS A 117 29.80 -21.81 19.17
C HIS A 117 28.36 -22.34 18.97
N LEU A 118 27.92 -22.46 17.71
CA LEU A 118 26.61 -23.05 17.42
C LEU A 118 26.55 -24.52 17.86
N SER A 119 25.57 -24.83 18.70
CA SER A 119 25.25 -26.22 19.07
C SER A 119 24.78 -27.02 17.86
N ALA A 120 24.89 -28.35 17.94
CA ALA A 120 24.41 -29.24 16.88
C ALA A 120 22.90 -29.03 16.59
N GLN A 121 22.10 -28.81 17.65
CA GLN A 121 20.67 -28.56 17.49
C GLN A 121 20.40 -27.23 16.77
N GLN A 122 21.07 -26.13 17.14
CA GLN A 122 20.89 -24.84 16.46
C GLN A 122 21.27 -24.91 14.97
N LYS A 123 22.32 -25.68 14.62
CA LYS A 123 22.68 -25.91 13.21
C LYS A 123 21.56 -26.65 12.46
N LEU A 124 20.96 -27.66 13.09
CA LEU A 124 19.82 -28.37 12.52
C LEU A 124 18.62 -27.45 12.36
N ASP A 125 18.28 -26.66 13.38
CA ASP A 125 17.12 -25.76 13.36
C ASP A 125 17.27 -24.63 12.32
N LEU A 126 18.50 -24.13 12.10
CA LEU A 126 18.77 -23.13 11.07
C LEU A 126 18.73 -23.70 9.65
N ALA A 127 19.11 -24.98 9.47
CA ALA A 127 19.20 -25.60 8.15
C ALA A 127 17.91 -26.31 7.70
N PHE A 128 17.24 -27.03 8.60
CA PHE A 128 16.17 -27.98 8.27
C PHE A 128 14.77 -27.50 8.65
N HIS A 129 14.57 -26.19 8.71
CA HIS A 129 13.26 -25.54 8.67
C HIS A 129 12.97 -24.98 7.28
N GLY A 130 11.71 -24.62 7.00
CA GLY A 130 11.28 -24.15 5.68
C GLY A 130 12.21 -23.08 5.10
N PRO A 131 12.42 -21.93 5.78
CA PRO A 131 13.30 -20.87 5.30
C PRO A 131 14.81 -21.21 5.29
N GLY A 132 15.22 -22.37 5.81
CA GLY A 132 16.61 -22.87 5.77
C GLY A 132 16.91 -23.68 4.50
N LEU A 133 15.88 -24.28 3.89
CA LEU A 133 15.97 -25.08 2.67
C LEU A 133 16.73 -24.45 1.49
N PRO A 134 16.60 -23.14 1.15
CA PRO A 134 17.40 -22.56 0.07
C PRO A 134 18.90 -22.78 0.26
N TYR A 135 19.40 -22.77 1.50
CA TYR A 135 20.81 -22.93 1.80
C TYR A 135 21.27 -24.38 1.90
N VAL A 136 20.35 -25.34 2.05
CA VAL A 136 20.68 -26.77 1.86
C VAL A 136 20.97 -27.05 0.38
N LEU A 137 20.24 -26.38 -0.52
CA LEU A 137 20.44 -26.49 -1.96
C LEU A 137 21.65 -25.69 -2.45
N ARG A 138 21.89 -24.53 -1.86
CA ARG A 138 23.02 -23.63 -2.15
C ARG A 138 23.79 -23.26 -0.86
N PRO A 139 24.60 -24.17 -0.30
CA PRO A 139 25.44 -23.86 0.85
C PRO A 139 26.45 -22.76 0.52
N GLY A 140 26.70 -21.83 1.44
CA GLY A 140 27.65 -20.74 1.22
C GLY A 140 27.23 -19.69 0.19
N ALA A 141 25.95 -19.65 -0.19
CA ALA A 141 25.43 -18.80 -1.24
C ALA A 141 25.73 -17.30 -1.02
N LYS A 142 25.93 -16.57 -2.12
CA LYS A 142 25.76 -15.11 -2.10
C LYS A 142 24.26 -14.79 -1.95
N THR A 143 23.90 -14.06 -0.90
CA THR A 143 22.50 -13.96 -0.45
C THR A 143 21.96 -12.54 -0.46
N LEU A 144 20.75 -12.37 -0.96
CA LEU A 144 19.91 -11.20 -0.72
C LEU A 144 18.74 -11.59 0.20
N VAL A 145 18.61 -10.92 1.34
CA VAL A 145 17.47 -11.05 2.26
C VAL A 145 16.65 -9.76 2.20
N ILE A 146 15.42 -9.86 1.69
CA ILE A 146 14.46 -8.75 1.73
C ILE A 146 13.72 -8.82 3.06
N GLY A 147 13.70 -7.72 3.82
CA GLY A 147 13.09 -7.66 5.16
C GLY A 147 13.78 -8.54 6.20
N PRO A 148 15.10 -8.38 6.45
CA PRO A 148 15.83 -9.22 7.39
C PRO A 148 15.36 -9.07 8.85
N GLY A 149 14.66 -7.99 9.22
CA GLY A 149 14.00 -7.86 10.53
C GLY A 149 14.95 -8.11 11.70
N GLY A 150 14.56 -9.00 12.62
CA GLY A 150 15.40 -9.41 13.75
C GLY A 150 16.56 -10.34 13.38
N GLY A 151 16.73 -10.72 12.11
CA GLY A 151 17.94 -11.35 11.58
C GLY A 151 17.90 -12.88 11.41
N TRP A 152 16.72 -13.51 11.47
CA TRP A 152 16.60 -14.98 11.31
C TRP A 152 17.09 -15.49 9.95
N ASP A 153 16.69 -14.85 8.86
CA ASP A 153 17.09 -15.29 7.51
C ASP A 153 18.58 -15.06 7.26
N VAL A 154 19.13 -13.94 7.78
CA VAL A 154 20.58 -13.68 7.80
C VAL A 154 21.31 -14.77 8.60
N SER A 155 20.73 -15.22 9.72
CA SER A 155 21.30 -16.27 10.56
C SER A 155 21.35 -17.62 9.85
N ARG A 156 20.32 -17.95 9.07
CA ARG A 156 20.28 -19.17 8.25
C ARG A 156 21.33 -19.14 7.14
N ALA A 157 21.50 -18.00 6.48
CA ALA A 157 22.55 -17.79 5.49
C ALA A 157 23.96 -17.93 6.11
N LEU A 158 24.21 -17.34 7.27
CA LEU A 158 25.50 -17.45 7.96
C LEU A 158 25.80 -18.89 8.39
N ALA A 159 24.82 -19.58 8.98
CA ALA A 159 24.97 -20.94 9.45
C ALA A 159 25.26 -21.95 8.32
N SER A 160 24.82 -21.65 7.09
CA SER A 160 25.14 -22.43 5.90
C SER A 160 26.50 -22.11 5.28
N GLY A 161 27.22 -21.13 5.83
CA GLY A 161 28.57 -20.73 5.40
C GLY A 161 28.62 -19.51 4.48
N SER A 162 27.51 -18.79 4.28
CA SER A 162 27.47 -17.63 3.38
C SER A 162 28.39 -16.51 3.87
N LYS A 163 29.15 -15.92 2.94
CA LYS A 163 30.17 -14.87 3.23
C LYS A 163 29.82 -13.49 2.69
N ASP A 164 28.77 -13.39 1.87
CA ASP A 164 28.30 -12.13 1.30
C ASP A 164 26.77 -12.10 1.37
N ILE A 165 26.27 -11.48 2.43
CA ILE A 165 24.84 -11.39 2.74
C ILE A 165 24.43 -9.93 2.70
N THR A 166 23.54 -9.61 1.77
CA THR A 166 22.92 -8.31 1.68
C THR A 166 21.52 -8.37 2.29
N GLY A 167 21.27 -7.60 3.34
CA GLY A 167 19.95 -7.44 3.94
C GLY A 167 19.36 -6.07 3.57
N VAL A 168 18.11 -6.04 3.12
CA VAL A 168 17.40 -4.80 2.78
C VAL A 168 16.19 -4.64 3.68
N GLU A 169 16.29 -3.74 4.65
CA GLU A 169 15.25 -3.48 5.65
C GLU A 169 14.59 -2.14 5.40
N ILE A 170 13.27 -2.12 5.18
CA ILE A 170 12.55 -0.87 4.91
C ILE A 170 12.49 0.03 6.15
N ASN A 171 12.54 -0.54 7.35
CA ASN A 171 12.36 0.19 8.59
C ASN A 171 13.69 0.64 9.24
N PRO A 172 14.01 1.95 9.23
CA PRO A 172 15.25 2.45 9.85
C PRO A 172 15.31 2.21 11.36
N ILE A 173 14.18 2.13 12.06
CA ILE A 173 14.17 1.89 13.52
C ILE A 173 14.67 0.47 13.79
N ILE A 174 14.25 -0.53 13.01
CA ILE A 174 14.71 -1.90 13.15
C ILE A 174 16.21 -1.98 12.87
N ALA A 175 16.64 -1.57 11.67
CA ALA A 175 18.02 -1.74 11.23
C ALA A 175 19.03 -0.86 11.97
N HIS A 176 18.74 0.43 12.15
CA HIS A 176 19.69 1.36 12.77
C HIS A 176 19.51 1.47 14.29
N VAL A 177 18.27 1.57 14.78
CA VAL A 177 18.03 1.82 16.21
C VAL A 177 18.16 0.54 17.03
N ILE A 178 17.39 -0.49 16.69
CA ILE A 178 17.37 -1.73 17.47
C ILE A 178 18.64 -2.55 17.21
N MET A 179 18.89 -2.93 15.96
CA MET A 179 19.93 -3.91 15.62
C MET A 179 21.35 -3.35 15.64
N ARG A 180 21.54 -2.03 15.44
CA ARG A 180 22.88 -1.42 15.35
C ARG A 180 23.26 -0.55 16.54
N THR A 181 22.37 0.30 17.06
CA THR A 181 22.78 1.34 18.03
C THR A 181 22.37 1.03 19.47
N LYS A 182 21.08 0.82 19.74
CA LYS A 182 20.54 0.78 21.10
C LYS A 182 20.56 -0.62 21.73
N PHE A 183 20.34 -1.66 20.93
CA PHE A 183 20.25 -3.04 21.41
C PHE A 183 21.04 -4.07 20.59
N PRO A 184 22.23 -3.76 20.05
CA PRO A 184 22.96 -4.70 19.21
C PRO A 184 23.34 -6.00 19.94
N GLN A 185 23.48 -5.96 21.27
CA GLN A 185 23.78 -7.12 22.10
C GLN A 185 22.70 -8.21 22.06
N TYR A 186 21.43 -7.88 21.81
CA TYR A 186 20.35 -8.88 21.76
C TYR A 186 20.40 -9.78 20.53
N SER A 187 21.24 -9.46 19.55
CA SER A 187 21.46 -10.27 18.35
C SER A 187 22.91 -10.76 18.23
N ASN A 188 23.68 -10.71 19.31
CA ASN A 188 25.14 -10.89 19.27
C ASN A 188 25.83 -10.06 18.18
N ARG A 189 25.36 -8.82 17.99
CA ARG A 189 25.87 -7.87 17.01
C ARG A 189 25.83 -8.39 15.57
N LEU A 190 24.82 -9.20 15.23
CA LEU A 190 24.65 -9.83 13.91
C LEU A 190 24.86 -8.86 12.73
N TYR A 191 24.34 -7.64 12.83
CA TYR A 191 24.40 -6.62 11.76
C TYR A 191 25.75 -5.89 11.66
N PHE A 192 26.71 -6.21 12.54
CA PHE A 192 28.10 -5.73 12.50
C PHE A 192 29.08 -6.75 11.94
N ARG A 193 28.62 -7.97 11.68
CA ARG A 193 29.46 -9.01 11.10
C ARG A 193 29.98 -8.57 9.72
N PRO A 194 31.25 -8.84 9.39
CA PRO A 194 31.83 -8.43 8.11
C PRO A 194 31.14 -9.08 6.90
N GLU A 195 30.51 -10.24 7.10
CA GLU A 195 29.75 -10.94 6.05
C GLU A 195 28.38 -10.29 5.74
N VAL A 196 27.90 -9.35 6.57
CA VAL A 196 26.53 -8.82 6.52
C VAL A 196 26.51 -7.33 6.16
N LYS A 197 25.89 -6.99 5.04
CA LYS A 197 25.66 -5.61 4.57
C LYS A 197 24.17 -5.27 4.68
N ILE A 198 23.81 -4.32 5.53
CA ILE A 198 22.42 -3.88 5.69
C ILE A 198 22.19 -2.51 5.05
N PHE A 199 21.24 -2.46 4.11
CA PHE A 199 20.70 -1.27 3.48
C PHE A 199 19.30 -0.95 4.02
N VAL A 200 19.01 0.34 4.16
CA VAL A 200 17.67 0.81 4.57
C VAL A 200 16.97 1.46 3.38
N GLU A 201 16.16 0.65 2.69
CA GLU A 201 15.41 1.02 1.48
C GLU A 201 14.26 0.01 1.29
N ASP A 202 13.31 0.31 0.39
CA ASP A 202 12.36 -0.68 -0.10
C ASP A 202 13.08 -1.83 -0.86
N GLY A 203 12.72 -3.07 -0.55
CA GLY A 203 13.38 -4.28 -1.04
C GLY A 203 13.43 -4.38 -2.57
N ARG A 204 12.30 -4.13 -3.22
CA ARG A 204 12.22 -4.20 -4.68
C ARG A 204 12.91 -3.02 -5.36
N SER A 205 12.77 -1.83 -4.79
CA SER A 205 13.49 -0.63 -5.26
C SER A 205 15.00 -0.85 -5.25
N PHE A 206 15.53 -1.49 -4.19
CA PHE A 206 16.92 -1.90 -4.12
C PHE A 206 17.30 -2.87 -5.24
N VAL A 207 16.51 -3.95 -5.45
CA VAL A 207 16.78 -4.93 -6.51
C VAL A 207 16.86 -4.24 -7.88
N ARG A 208 15.88 -3.41 -8.23
CA ARG A 208 15.84 -2.71 -9.53
C ARG A 208 16.99 -1.74 -9.75
N ARG A 209 17.57 -1.19 -8.69
CA ARG A 209 18.70 -0.26 -8.74
C ARG A 209 20.04 -0.99 -8.73
N SER A 210 20.10 -2.17 -8.13
CA SER A 210 21.30 -3.00 -8.02
C SER A 210 21.66 -3.59 -9.38
N HIS A 211 22.96 -3.79 -9.61
CA HIS A 211 23.47 -4.57 -10.74
C HIS A 211 24.02 -5.94 -10.29
N GLU A 212 23.96 -6.23 -8.99
CA GLU A 212 24.46 -7.48 -8.44
C GLU A 212 23.48 -8.63 -8.63
N GLN A 213 24.03 -9.82 -8.93
CA GLN A 213 23.31 -11.08 -8.91
C GLN A 213 23.56 -11.86 -7.62
N TYR A 214 22.59 -12.69 -7.25
CA TYR A 214 22.58 -13.49 -6.02
C TYR A 214 22.27 -14.96 -6.32
N GLN A 215 22.81 -15.87 -5.53
CA GLN A 215 22.47 -17.30 -5.62
C GLN A 215 21.21 -17.64 -4.82
N VAL A 216 20.98 -16.92 -3.72
CA VAL A 216 19.75 -17.03 -2.92
C VAL A 216 19.15 -15.64 -2.73
N LEU A 217 17.89 -15.48 -3.14
CA LEU A 217 17.06 -14.34 -2.74
C LEU A 217 15.96 -14.84 -1.80
N GLN A 218 15.91 -14.31 -0.58
CA GLN A 218 14.98 -14.78 0.44
C GLN A 218 14.06 -13.67 0.93
N ALA A 219 12.78 -14.03 1.08
CA ALA A 219 11.75 -13.19 1.67
C ALA A 219 10.77 -14.06 2.49
N THR A 220 10.97 -14.14 3.80
CA THR A 220 10.12 -14.90 4.72
C THR A 220 9.13 -13.97 5.44
N LEU A 221 7.83 -14.11 5.12
CA LEU A 221 6.74 -13.33 5.74
C LEU A 221 6.98 -11.80 5.72
N VAL A 222 7.54 -11.29 4.63
CA VAL A 222 7.95 -9.89 4.47
C VAL A 222 6.76 -8.99 4.16
N ASP A 223 6.00 -8.65 5.21
CA ASP A 223 4.89 -7.70 5.13
C ASP A 223 4.51 -7.17 6.49
N THR A 224 4.20 -5.88 6.54
CA THR A 224 3.55 -5.26 7.68
C THR A 224 2.04 -5.42 7.52
N TRP A 225 1.47 -6.52 8.06
CA TRP A 225 0.02 -6.79 8.12
C TRP A 225 -0.79 -5.60 8.69
N ALA A 226 -0.08 -4.74 9.41
CA ALA A 226 -0.48 -3.48 10.01
C ALA A 226 -1.47 -2.64 9.18
N SER A 227 -1.12 -2.26 7.95
CA SER A 227 -1.93 -1.34 7.14
C SER A 227 -3.23 -1.97 6.65
N THR A 228 -3.14 -3.18 6.10
CA THR A 228 -4.29 -3.96 5.57
C THR A 228 -5.29 -4.29 6.67
N ALA A 229 -4.82 -4.75 7.84
CA ALA A 229 -5.69 -5.14 8.95
C ALA A 229 -6.27 -3.95 9.74
N ALA A 230 -5.68 -2.75 9.64
CA ALA A 230 -6.22 -1.54 10.28
C ALA A 230 -7.34 -0.85 9.47
N GLY A 231 -7.72 -1.40 8.30
CA GLY A 231 -8.68 -0.75 7.39
C GLY A 231 -8.13 0.51 6.72
N ALA A 232 -6.82 0.73 6.79
CA ALA A 232 -6.12 1.81 6.09
C ALA A 232 -5.89 1.38 4.63
N PHE A 233 -6.97 1.40 3.85
CA PHE A 233 -7.00 0.96 2.45
C PHE A 233 -6.00 1.68 1.53
N ALA A 234 -5.52 2.86 1.93
CA ALA A 234 -4.56 3.67 1.17
C ALA A 234 -3.10 3.14 1.23
N LEU A 235 -2.86 2.03 1.92
CA LEU A 235 -1.53 1.40 2.09
C LEU A 235 -1.62 -0.14 1.99
N SER A 236 -2.61 -0.66 1.26
CA SER A 236 -2.81 -2.11 1.09
C SER A 236 -2.09 -2.69 -0.12
N GLU A 237 -1.46 -1.85 -0.94
CA GLU A 237 -0.61 -2.31 -2.04
C GLU A 237 0.63 -3.01 -1.50
N ASN A 238 1.03 -4.10 -2.16
CA ASN A 238 2.31 -4.72 -1.90
C ASN A 238 3.07 -4.94 -3.21
N ASN A 239 4.05 -4.06 -3.44
CA ASN A 239 4.89 -4.09 -4.64
C ASN A 239 5.92 -5.23 -4.62
N LEU A 240 6.08 -5.95 -3.50
CA LEU A 240 6.97 -7.11 -3.41
C LEU A 240 6.37 -8.36 -4.07
N TYR A 241 5.04 -8.44 -4.18
CA TYR A 241 4.30 -9.60 -4.66
C TYR A 241 3.52 -9.31 -5.95
N THR A 242 4.26 -9.02 -7.02
CA THR A 242 3.71 -8.87 -8.38
C THR A 242 4.50 -9.70 -9.38
N THR A 243 3.91 -10.01 -10.54
CA THR A 243 4.61 -10.70 -11.62
C THR A 243 5.86 -9.92 -12.05
N ASN A 244 5.74 -8.59 -12.14
CA ASN A 244 6.87 -7.70 -12.44
C ASN A 244 7.96 -7.79 -11.36
N ALA A 245 7.60 -7.84 -10.08
CA ALA A 245 8.57 -8.04 -9.01
C ALA A 245 9.29 -9.38 -9.13
N PHE A 246 8.57 -10.45 -9.47
CA PHE A 246 9.17 -11.77 -9.63
C PHE A 246 10.08 -11.83 -10.86
N VAL A 247 9.78 -11.09 -11.94
CA VAL A 247 10.71 -10.88 -13.06
C VAL A 247 11.97 -10.13 -12.60
N ASP A 248 11.81 -9.05 -11.82
CA ASP A 248 12.93 -8.31 -11.23
C ASP A 248 13.81 -9.26 -10.37
N TYR A 249 13.20 -10.09 -9.52
CA TYR A 249 13.93 -11.01 -8.65
C TYR A 249 14.66 -12.11 -9.43
N LEU A 250 13.96 -12.78 -10.35
CA LEU A 250 14.53 -13.87 -11.15
C LEU A 250 15.66 -13.38 -12.07
N SER A 251 15.58 -12.15 -12.59
CA SER A 251 16.64 -11.56 -13.41
C SER A 251 17.91 -11.17 -12.63
N HIS A 252 17.81 -11.08 -11.31
CA HIS A 252 18.94 -10.84 -10.40
C HIS A 252 19.45 -12.13 -9.73
N LEU A 253 18.99 -13.30 -10.18
CA LEU A 253 19.58 -14.58 -9.78
C LEU A 253 20.72 -14.95 -10.72
N THR A 254 21.72 -15.65 -10.18
CA THR A 254 22.68 -16.41 -11.00
C THR A 254 21.97 -17.57 -11.71
N ASP A 255 22.61 -18.19 -12.70
CA ASP A 255 22.02 -19.31 -13.46
C ASP A 255 21.67 -20.50 -12.55
N ASP A 256 22.48 -20.78 -11.53
CA ASP A 256 22.22 -21.79 -10.51
C ASP A 256 21.33 -21.29 -9.37
N GLY A 257 20.95 -20.01 -9.37
CA GLY A 257 20.29 -19.34 -8.27
C GLY A 257 18.81 -19.68 -8.11
N LEU A 258 18.30 -19.43 -6.91
CA LEU A 258 16.89 -19.60 -6.57
C LEU A 258 16.42 -18.50 -5.63
N MET A 259 15.12 -18.25 -5.62
CA MET A 259 14.47 -17.43 -4.61
C MET A 259 13.55 -18.27 -3.73
N ALA A 260 13.45 -17.88 -2.45
CA ALA A 260 12.66 -18.54 -1.44
C ALA A 260 11.67 -17.56 -0.81
N PHE A 261 10.39 -17.89 -0.93
CA PHE A 261 9.30 -17.15 -0.31
C PHE A 261 8.57 -18.02 0.69
N THR A 262 8.37 -17.53 1.91
CA THR A 262 7.58 -18.23 2.93
C THR A 262 6.29 -17.47 3.20
N ARG A 263 5.14 -18.15 3.02
CA ARG A 263 3.78 -17.60 3.25
C ARG A 263 2.91 -18.58 4.04
N TRP A 264 1.76 -18.12 4.51
CA TRP A 264 0.82 -18.99 5.22
C TRP A 264 0.22 -20.06 4.31
N GLY A 265 0.46 -21.31 4.68
CA GLY A 265 -0.13 -22.52 4.12
C GLY A 265 -1.49 -22.80 4.75
N LEU A 266 -2.55 -22.37 4.07
CA LEU A 266 -3.94 -22.56 4.49
C LEU A 266 -4.61 -23.68 3.67
N MET A 267 -5.78 -24.15 4.13
CA MET A 267 -6.59 -25.14 3.43
C MET A 267 -8.00 -24.59 3.15
N PRO A 268 -8.40 -24.45 1.87
CA PRO A 268 -7.56 -24.61 0.68
C PRO A 268 -6.49 -23.48 0.57
N PRO A 269 -5.36 -23.70 -0.14
CA PRO A 269 -4.28 -22.72 -0.29
C PRO A 269 -4.70 -21.41 -0.95
N ARG A 270 -4.06 -20.30 -0.58
CA ARG A 270 -4.42 -18.93 -1.03
C ARG A 270 -3.18 -18.12 -1.33
N GLU A 271 -2.53 -17.57 -0.31
CA GLU A 271 -1.33 -16.74 -0.48
C GLU A 271 -0.19 -17.54 -1.11
N SER A 272 0.13 -18.72 -0.58
CA SER A 272 1.17 -19.58 -1.14
C SER A 272 0.87 -20.00 -2.59
N LEU A 273 -0.39 -20.28 -2.91
CA LEU A 273 -0.81 -20.62 -4.27
C LEU A 273 -0.74 -19.41 -5.22
N ARG A 274 -1.02 -18.21 -4.71
CA ARG A 274 -0.88 -16.96 -5.47
C ARG A 274 0.59 -16.60 -5.71
N VAL A 275 1.51 -16.87 -4.77
CA VAL A 275 2.96 -16.75 -5.03
C VAL A 275 3.36 -17.65 -6.22
N ILE A 276 2.81 -18.87 -6.29
CA ILE A 276 3.07 -19.76 -7.42
C ILE A 276 2.50 -19.23 -8.73
N SER A 277 1.32 -18.62 -8.71
CA SER A 277 0.76 -18.02 -9.93
C SER A 277 1.61 -16.85 -10.45
N LEU A 278 2.15 -16.01 -9.55
CA LEU A 278 3.12 -14.96 -9.88
C LEU A 278 4.41 -15.54 -10.47
N ALA A 279 4.99 -16.55 -9.82
CA ALA A 279 6.21 -17.21 -10.25
C ALA A 279 6.06 -17.87 -11.63
N ASN A 280 4.96 -18.59 -11.84
CA ASN A 280 4.63 -19.22 -13.12
C ASN A 280 4.50 -18.18 -14.25
N ALA A 281 3.82 -17.06 -13.98
CA ALA A 281 3.69 -15.98 -14.95
C ALA A 281 5.04 -15.30 -15.25
N ALA A 282 5.86 -15.05 -14.23
CA ALA A 282 7.17 -14.40 -14.38
C ALA A 282 8.18 -15.28 -15.14
N LEU A 283 8.25 -16.58 -14.81
CA LEU A 283 9.10 -17.55 -15.51
C LEU A 283 8.73 -17.66 -17.00
N LYS A 284 7.43 -17.68 -17.32
CA LYS A 284 6.95 -17.64 -18.72
C LYS A 284 7.36 -16.36 -19.44
N GLN A 285 7.26 -15.21 -18.78
CA GLN A 285 7.72 -13.92 -19.35
C GLN A 285 9.24 -13.90 -19.61
N LEU A 286 10.01 -14.60 -18.78
CA LEU A 286 11.45 -14.79 -18.94
C LEU A 286 11.82 -15.92 -19.93
N GLY A 287 10.83 -16.53 -20.60
CA GLY A 287 11.05 -17.53 -21.65
C GLY A 287 11.23 -18.97 -21.16
N GLU A 288 10.93 -19.29 -19.89
CA GLU A 288 10.99 -20.67 -19.39
C GLU A 288 9.79 -21.49 -19.94
N PRO A 289 10.02 -22.56 -20.73
CA PRO A 289 8.95 -23.33 -21.36
C PRO A 289 8.14 -24.18 -20.38
N ASP A 290 8.76 -24.66 -19.29
CA ASP A 290 8.11 -25.53 -18.31
C ASP A 290 8.36 -25.06 -16.85
N PRO A 291 7.71 -23.96 -16.41
CA PRO A 291 7.90 -23.39 -15.08
C PRO A 291 7.60 -24.36 -13.93
N ALA A 292 6.80 -25.41 -14.19
CA ALA A 292 6.47 -26.42 -13.19
C ALA A 292 7.72 -27.13 -12.67
N ARG A 293 8.79 -27.22 -13.49
CA ARG A 293 10.07 -27.83 -13.10
C ARG A 293 10.98 -26.91 -12.29
N ASN A 294 10.66 -25.62 -12.22
CA ASN A 294 11.45 -24.61 -11.53
C ASN A 294 10.91 -24.31 -10.13
N ILE A 295 9.77 -24.90 -9.73
CA ILE A 295 9.06 -24.56 -8.49
C ILE A 295 8.98 -25.79 -7.58
N ALA A 296 9.22 -25.60 -6.29
CA ALA A 296 8.98 -26.60 -5.25
C ALA A 296 8.34 -25.95 -4.02
N VAL A 297 7.53 -26.71 -3.27
CA VAL A 297 6.80 -26.25 -2.09
C VAL A 297 6.91 -27.28 -0.99
N ILE A 298 7.44 -26.83 0.14
CA ILE A 298 7.57 -27.60 1.37
C ILE A 298 6.81 -26.88 2.48
N ARG A 299 6.05 -27.62 3.27
CA ARG A 299 5.20 -27.10 4.33
C ARG A 299 5.70 -27.53 5.70
N GLU A 300 5.89 -26.56 6.58
CA GLU A 300 6.19 -26.78 8.00
C GLU A 300 4.98 -26.47 8.87
N ASN A 301 4.99 -26.92 10.13
CA ASN A 301 3.93 -26.68 11.13
C ASN A 301 2.53 -27.15 10.68
N VAL A 302 2.46 -28.35 10.09
CA VAL A 302 1.22 -28.99 9.59
C VAL A 302 0.11 -29.04 10.66
N GLN A 303 0.48 -29.13 11.94
CA GLN A 303 -0.45 -29.14 13.07
C GLN A 303 -1.24 -27.83 13.20
N GLN A 304 -0.72 -26.71 12.66
CA GLN A 304 -1.36 -25.39 12.69
C GLN A 304 -2.24 -25.12 11.47
N LEU A 305 -2.44 -26.10 10.58
CA LEU A 305 -3.27 -25.96 9.37
C LEU A 305 -4.70 -25.52 9.64
N GLN A 306 -5.27 -25.96 10.77
CA GLN A 306 -6.65 -25.66 11.18
C GLN A 306 -6.74 -24.43 12.12
N GLY A 307 -5.62 -23.71 12.33
CA GLY A 307 -5.54 -22.53 13.20
C GLY A 307 -5.01 -21.29 12.45
N TRP A 308 -3.92 -20.70 12.93
CA TRP A 308 -3.29 -19.53 12.29
C TRP A 308 -2.68 -19.83 10.91
N GLY A 309 -2.55 -21.11 10.54
CA GLY A 309 -2.01 -21.58 9.27
C GLY A 309 -0.65 -22.24 9.42
N ALA A 310 -0.37 -23.24 8.58
CA ALA A 310 0.98 -23.76 8.42
C ALA A 310 1.86 -22.73 7.67
N GLN A 311 3.15 -23.01 7.50
CA GLN A 311 4.05 -22.15 6.71
C GLN A 311 4.50 -22.92 5.47
N ASP A 312 4.19 -22.40 4.29
CA ASP A 312 4.63 -22.92 3.00
C ASP A 312 5.89 -22.15 2.58
N THR A 313 7.02 -22.84 2.48
CA THR A 313 8.21 -22.32 1.82
C THR A 313 8.25 -22.77 0.37
N ILE A 314 8.27 -21.77 -0.51
CA ILE A 314 8.17 -21.91 -1.96
C ILE A 314 9.54 -21.55 -2.53
N LEU A 315 10.18 -22.53 -3.15
CA LEU A 315 11.48 -22.39 -3.81
C LEU A 315 11.23 -22.24 -5.31
N ILE A 316 11.83 -21.21 -5.91
CA ILE A 316 11.65 -20.86 -7.32
C ILE A 316 13.03 -20.66 -7.92
N ALA A 317 13.48 -21.61 -8.74
CA ALA A 317 14.80 -21.59 -9.36
C ALA A 317 14.79 -20.85 -10.71
N ARG A 318 15.92 -20.21 -11.05
CA ARG A 318 16.10 -19.54 -12.35
C ARG A 318 15.96 -20.49 -13.52
N HIS A 319 16.43 -21.73 -13.33
CA HIS A 319 16.36 -22.86 -14.25
C HIS A 319 15.76 -24.09 -13.55
N PRO A 320 15.29 -25.11 -14.31
CA PRO A 320 14.69 -26.31 -13.74
C PRO A 320 15.57 -26.97 -12.66
N PHE A 321 14.94 -27.41 -11.56
CA PHE A 321 15.66 -28.12 -10.51
C PHE A 321 16.32 -29.40 -11.06
N THR A 322 17.57 -29.64 -10.65
CA THR A 322 18.27 -30.87 -11.00
C THR A 322 17.77 -32.04 -10.15
N ALA A 323 17.98 -33.28 -10.61
CA ALA A 323 17.68 -34.46 -9.80
C ALA A 323 18.37 -34.41 -8.42
N SER A 324 19.61 -33.89 -8.37
CA SER A 324 20.36 -33.72 -7.13
C SER A 324 19.75 -32.67 -6.19
N ASP A 325 19.17 -31.60 -6.72
CA ASP A 325 18.46 -30.60 -5.92
C ASP A 325 17.21 -31.22 -5.30
N LEU A 326 16.44 -31.97 -6.10
CA LEU A 326 15.23 -32.62 -5.63
C LEU A 326 15.51 -33.67 -4.56
N SER A 327 16.55 -34.50 -4.73
CA SER A 327 16.97 -35.47 -3.72
C SER A 327 17.37 -34.79 -2.41
N ARG A 328 18.20 -33.74 -2.46
CA ARG A 328 18.60 -32.97 -1.27
C ARG A 328 17.41 -32.30 -0.59
N LEU A 329 16.46 -31.76 -1.36
CA LEU A 329 15.26 -31.14 -0.84
C LEU A 329 14.37 -32.14 -0.09
N LEU A 330 14.19 -33.34 -0.66
CA LEU A 330 13.38 -34.40 -0.06
C LEU A 330 14.02 -34.94 1.23
N GLU A 331 15.35 -35.12 1.23
CA GLU A 331 16.09 -35.51 2.43
C GLU A 331 15.98 -34.45 3.53
N ALA A 332 16.16 -33.17 3.18
CA ALA A 332 16.01 -32.06 4.11
C ALA A 332 14.59 -31.97 4.69
N ALA A 333 13.57 -32.16 3.86
CA ALA A 333 12.17 -32.20 4.30
C ALA A 333 11.91 -33.36 5.26
N ALA A 334 12.51 -34.53 5.02
CA ALA A 334 12.40 -35.69 5.91
C ALA A 334 13.08 -35.42 7.27
N ILE A 335 14.28 -34.85 7.28
CA ILE A 335 15.02 -34.48 8.50
C ILE A 335 14.21 -33.46 9.33
N GLY A 336 13.71 -32.41 8.67
CA GLY A 336 12.88 -31.38 9.28
C GLY A 336 11.45 -31.78 9.61
N LYS A 337 11.05 -33.03 9.33
CA LYS A 337 9.67 -33.54 9.47
C LYS A 337 8.63 -32.66 8.79
N MET A 338 8.98 -32.07 7.66
CA MET A 338 8.15 -31.19 6.86
C MET A 338 7.35 -31.98 5.83
N GLN A 339 6.18 -31.46 5.46
CA GLN A 339 5.33 -32.06 4.44
C GLN A 339 5.75 -31.58 3.04
N VAL A 340 6.00 -32.51 2.14
CA VAL A 340 6.20 -32.21 0.71
C VAL A 340 4.84 -31.94 0.08
N VAL A 341 4.63 -30.72 -0.43
CA VAL A 341 3.35 -30.28 -1.00
C VAL A 341 3.38 -30.31 -2.53
N TYR A 342 4.48 -29.85 -3.12
CA TYR A 342 4.73 -29.92 -4.55
C TYR A 342 6.23 -30.02 -4.82
N VAL A 343 6.64 -31.03 -5.58
CA VAL A 343 8.00 -31.16 -6.10
C VAL A 343 7.91 -31.63 -7.55
N PRO A 344 8.72 -31.09 -8.48
CA PRO A 344 8.70 -31.51 -9.87
C PRO A 344 8.85 -33.03 -10.03
N GLY A 345 8.05 -33.61 -10.91
CA GLY A 345 8.06 -35.07 -11.17
C GLY A 345 7.33 -35.93 -10.15
N THR A 346 6.77 -35.36 -9.06
CA THR A 346 5.94 -36.11 -8.11
C THR A 346 4.47 -36.09 -8.49
N ALA A 347 3.76 -37.20 -8.27
CA ALA A 347 2.34 -37.34 -8.58
C ALA A 347 1.40 -36.95 -7.41
N LEU A 348 1.90 -36.18 -6.44
CA LEU A 348 1.14 -35.79 -5.25
C LEU A 348 -0.03 -34.87 -5.64
N PRO A 349 -1.29 -35.24 -5.38
CA PRO A 349 -2.44 -34.38 -5.65
C PRO A 349 -2.39 -33.14 -4.77
N SER A 350 -2.36 -31.96 -5.39
CA SER A 350 -2.43 -30.70 -4.68
C SER A 350 -2.93 -29.58 -5.60
N PRO A 351 -3.61 -28.54 -5.07
CA PRO A 351 -4.00 -27.38 -5.86
C PRO A 351 -2.79 -26.69 -6.56
N PHE A 352 -1.60 -26.82 -5.98
CA PHE A 352 -0.34 -26.35 -6.57
C PHE A 352 0.03 -27.10 -7.84
N ARG A 353 -0.03 -28.44 -7.80
CA ARG A 353 0.18 -29.30 -8.97
C ARG A 353 -0.86 -28.98 -10.05
N ASP A 354 -2.13 -28.89 -9.66
CA ASP A 354 -3.23 -28.72 -10.60
C ASP A 354 -3.14 -27.37 -11.32
N LEU A 355 -2.74 -26.30 -10.62
CA LEU A 355 -2.45 -25.00 -11.25
C LEU A 355 -1.23 -25.05 -12.18
N LEU A 356 -0.11 -25.61 -11.71
CA LEU A 356 1.16 -25.61 -12.47
C LEU A 356 1.10 -26.46 -13.74
N LEU A 357 0.38 -27.58 -13.70
CA LEU A 357 0.24 -28.50 -14.83
C LEU A 357 -1.04 -28.24 -15.65
N SER A 358 -1.85 -27.24 -15.29
CA SER A 358 -3.08 -26.94 -16.04
C SER A 358 -2.76 -26.46 -17.45
N ARG A 359 -3.44 -27.06 -18.43
CA ARG A 359 -3.47 -26.57 -19.81
C ARG A 359 -4.34 -25.32 -19.96
N ASP A 360 -5.29 -25.13 -19.05
CA ASP A 360 -6.17 -23.96 -18.99
C ASP A 360 -6.13 -23.35 -17.56
N PRO A 361 -5.10 -22.52 -17.26
CA PRO A 361 -5.01 -21.84 -15.98
C PRO A 361 -6.20 -20.91 -15.71
N GLN A 362 -6.83 -20.37 -16.75
CA GLN A 362 -7.94 -19.44 -16.59
C GLN A 362 -9.17 -20.14 -16.01
N HIS A 363 -9.50 -21.32 -16.52
CA HIS A 363 -10.56 -22.15 -15.95
C HIS A 363 -10.27 -22.53 -14.48
N PHE A 364 -9.02 -22.81 -14.13
CA PHE A 364 -8.63 -23.06 -12.74
C PHE A 364 -8.92 -21.83 -11.86
N PHE A 365 -8.50 -20.63 -12.29
CA PHE A 365 -8.72 -19.40 -11.53
C PHE A 365 -10.21 -19.07 -11.34
N ASP A 366 -11.03 -19.38 -12.33
CA ASP A 366 -12.46 -19.07 -12.27
C ASP A 366 -13.24 -20.09 -11.43
N THR A 367 -12.78 -21.33 -11.31
CA THR A 367 -13.44 -22.39 -10.53
C THR A 367 -12.92 -22.54 -9.11
N TYR A 368 -11.68 -22.16 -8.85
CA TYR A 368 -11.08 -22.27 -7.51
C TYR A 368 -11.79 -21.37 -6.48
N PRO A 369 -11.95 -21.75 -5.21
CA PRO A 369 -12.72 -20.96 -4.23
C PRO A 369 -12.19 -19.55 -3.93
N PHE A 370 -10.93 -19.25 -4.27
CA PHE A 370 -10.26 -17.96 -4.00
C PHE A 370 -9.65 -17.37 -5.29
N ASP A 371 -9.54 -16.04 -5.37
CA ASP A 371 -8.80 -15.35 -6.43
C ASP A 371 -7.29 -15.49 -6.19
N VAL A 372 -6.71 -16.51 -6.82
CA VAL A 372 -5.27 -16.79 -6.83
C VAL A 372 -4.60 -16.37 -8.15
N ARG A 373 -5.27 -15.51 -8.94
CA ARG A 373 -4.71 -15.01 -10.20
C ARG A 373 -3.43 -14.21 -9.96
N PRO A 374 -2.45 -14.29 -10.87
CA PRO A 374 -1.27 -13.44 -10.81
C PRO A 374 -1.69 -11.97 -10.91
N VAL A 375 -0.98 -11.12 -10.18
CA VAL A 375 -1.18 -9.66 -10.17
C VAL A 375 0.09 -8.95 -10.64
N GLY A 376 -0.06 -7.87 -11.40
CA GLY A 376 1.04 -7.02 -11.86
C GLY A 376 1.10 -5.71 -11.09
N ASP A 377 2.04 -4.84 -11.48
CA ASP A 377 2.23 -3.50 -10.87
C ASP A 377 1.06 -2.54 -11.10
N ASP A 378 0.18 -2.84 -12.06
CA ASP A 378 -1.06 -2.09 -12.23
C ASP A 378 -2.14 -2.49 -11.21
N ARG A 379 -2.03 -3.66 -10.61
CA ARG A 379 -3.00 -4.19 -9.64
C ARG A 379 -2.26 -4.84 -8.44
N PRO A 380 -1.44 -4.12 -7.67
CA PRO A 380 -0.51 -4.69 -6.68
C PRO A 380 -1.21 -5.12 -5.37
N PHE A 381 -2.30 -5.87 -5.47
CA PHE A 381 -3.24 -6.20 -4.39
C PHE A 381 -3.20 -7.70 -4.04
N PHE A 382 -1.99 -8.20 -3.73
CA PHE A 382 -1.70 -9.63 -3.51
C PHE A 382 -2.51 -10.29 -2.39
N PHE A 383 -2.83 -9.55 -1.34
CA PHE A 383 -3.51 -10.10 -0.15
C PHE A 383 -5.02 -10.28 -0.31
N TYR A 384 -5.63 -9.64 -1.32
CA TYR A 384 -7.06 -9.72 -1.56
C TYR A 384 -7.38 -10.93 -2.42
N THR A 385 -7.75 -12.04 -1.76
CA THR A 385 -7.98 -13.33 -2.42
C THR A 385 -9.45 -13.76 -2.40
N VAL A 386 -10.37 -12.99 -1.82
CA VAL A 386 -11.81 -13.32 -1.92
C VAL A 386 -12.29 -13.05 -3.35
N GLN A 387 -12.96 -14.03 -3.95
CA GLN A 387 -13.64 -13.83 -5.22
C GLN A 387 -14.76 -12.80 -5.11
N ALA A 388 -14.92 -11.96 -6.13
CA ALA A 388 -15.99 -10.96 -6.16
C ALA A 388 -17.40 -11.58 -6.00
N ARG A 389 -17.61 -12.79 -6.54
CA ARG A 389 -18.89 -13.52 -6.43
C ARG A 389 -19.19 -14.02 -5.02
N ASP A 390 -18.16 -14.25 -4.21
CA ASP A 390 -18.27 -14.93 -2.90
C ASP A 390 -18.14 -13.96 -1.71
N LEU A 391 -18.03 -12.65 -1.97
CA LEU A 391 -17.85 -11.61 -0.94
C LEU A 391 -18.96 -11.63 0.12
N TRP A 392 -20.21 -11.78 -0.30
CA TRP A 392 -21.35 -11.81 0.61
C TRP A 392 -21.31 -13.06 1.51
N HIS A 393 -21.00 -14.22 0.92
CA HIS A 393 -20.85 -15.46 1.65
C HIS A 393 -19.70 -15.39 2.67
N PHE A 394 -18.55 -14.84 2.25
CA PHE A 394 -17.40 -14.62 3.12
C PHE A 394 -17.73 -13.71 4.32
N TYR A 395 -18.42 -12.59 4.08
CA TYR A 395 -18.82 -11.68 5.16
C TYR A 395 -19.71 -12.36 6.22
N GLN A 396 -20.58 -13.28 5.81
CA GLN A 396 -21.51 -13.95 6.71
C GLN A 396 -20.90 -15.16 7.45
N HIS A 397 -19.98 -15.91 6.83
CA HIS A 397 -19.55 -17.23 7.31
C HIS A 397 -18.05 -17.38 7.61
N ALA A 398 -17.23 -16.36 7.36
CA ALA A 398 -15.78 -16.50 7.56
C ALA A 398 -15.42 -16.62 9.06
N SER A 399 -14.60 -17.62 9.39
CA SER A 399 -14.11 -17.85 10.75
C SER A 399 -13.14 -16.77 11.18
N LYS A 400 -13.43 -16.09 12.30
CA LYS A 400 -12.62 -14.99 12.86
C LYS A 400 -11.24 -15.40 13.38
N ASP A 401 -11.01 -16.71 13.54
CA ASP A 401 -9.82 -17.25 14.20
C ASP A 401 -8.69 -17.62 13.23
N THR A 402 -8.85 -17.34 11.93
CA THR A 402 -7.85 -17.67 10.90
C THR A 402 -7.06 -16.43 10.46
N ALA A 403 -5.79 -16.61 10.08
CA ALA A 403 -4.99 -15.55 9.43
C ALA A 403 -5.70 -14.98 8.18
N ASP A 404 -6.36 -15.90 7.48
CA ASP A 404 -7.47 -15.71 6.53
C ASP A 404 -8.32 -14.46 6.74
N PHE A 405 -9.16 -14.57 7.76
CA PHE A 405 -10.13 -13.56 8.09
C PHE A 405 -9.49 -12.21 8.31
N LYS A 406 -8.37 -12.12 9.03
CA LYS A 406 -7.72 -10.83 9.31
C LYS A 406 -7.32 -10.08 8.04
N VAL A 407 -6.82 -10.80 7.04
CA VAL A 407 -6.37 -10.21 5.78
C VAL A 407 -7.55 -9.84 4.89
N ASN A 408 -8.46 -10.78 4.68
CA ASN A 408 -9.55 -10.62 3.73
C ASN A 408 -10.76 -9.85 4.28
N TYR A 409 -10.88 -9.68 5.60
CA TYR A 409 -11.95 -8.88 6.23
C TYR A 409 -11.90 -7.40 5.81
N ALA A 410 -10.72 -6.91 5.43
CA ALA A 410 -10.59 -5.58 4.84
C ALA A 410 -11.49 -5.42 3.61
N LEU A 411 -11.68 -6.46 2.79
CA LEU A 411 -12.45 -6.35 1.56
C LEU A 411 -13.96 -6.16 1.82
N PRO A 412 -14.66 -6.97 2.64
CA PRO A 412 -16.03 -6.66 3.04
C PRO A 412 -16.18 -5.28 3.70
N VAL A 413 -15.21 -4.85 4.52
CA VAL A 413 -15.23 -3.49 5.10
C VAL A 413 -15.15 -2.44 4.01
N LEU A 414 -14.30 -2.61 2.99
CA LEU A 414 -14.22 -1.69 1.84
C LEU A 414 -15.57 -1.59 1.13
N PHE A 415 -16.22 -2.73 0.86
CA PHE A 415 -17.55 -2.75 0.26
C PHE A 415 -18.59 -2.07 1.16
N GLY A 416 -18.52 -2.28 2.47
CA GLY A 416 -19.35 -1.58 3.46
C GLY A 416 -19.10 -0.06 3.45
N VAL A 417 -17.85 0.38 3.31
CA VAL A 417 -17.47 1.80 3.21
C VAL A 417 -17.95 2.40 1.90
N VAL A 418 -17.80 1.70 0.77
CA VAL A 418 -18.33 2.15 -0.53
C VAL A 418 -19.86 2.25 -0.47
N ALA A 419 -20.54 1.21 0.02
CA ALA A 419 -21.99 1.18 0.13
C ALA A 419 -22.52 2.27 1.08
N SER A 420 -21.90 2.44 2.25
CA SER A 420 -22.26 3.50 3.19
C SER A 420 -21.94 4.89 2.64
N SER A 421 -20.87 5.06 1.86
CA SER A 421 -20.55 6.33 1.20
C SER A 421 -21.56 6.67 0.11
N ILE A 422 -22.01 5.69 -0.68
CA ILE A 422 -23.09 5.85 -1.65
C ILE A 422 -24.39 6.19 -0.92
N ALA A 423 -24.74 5.45 0.14
CA ALA A 423 -25.93 5.70 0.93
C ALA A 423 -25.92 7.09 1.59
N ALA A 424 -24.79 7.50 2.17
CA ALA A 424 -24.60 8.82 2.75
C ALA A 424 -24.70 9.92 1.68
N THR A 425 -24.13 9.72 0.49
CA THR A 425 -24.25 10.65 -0.64
C THR A 425 -25.70 10.78 -1.10
N LEU A 426 -26.41 9.65 -1.27
CA LEU A 426 -27.84 9.65 -1.61
C LEU A 426 -28.69 10.29 -0.51
N LEU A 427 -28.35 10.07 0.76
CA LEU A 427 -29.02 10.70 1.89
C LEU A 427 -28.80 12.21 1.88
N ILE A 428 -27.58 12.71 1.70
CA ILE A 428 -27.28 14.15 1.58
C ILE A 428 -28.03 14.77 0.39
N LEU A 429 -28.17 14.01 -0.71
CA LEU A 429 -28.90 14.42 -1.91
C LEU A 429 -30.43 14.47 -1.71
N CYS A 430 -31.00 13.47 -1.04
CA CYS A 430 -32.44 13.28 -0.94
C CYS A 430 -33.06 13.87 0.34
N LEU A 431 -32.30 13.99 1.44
CA LEU A 431 -32.82 14.41 2.74
C LEU A 431 -33.27 15.88 2.78
N PRO A 432 -32.54 16.87 2.22
CA PRO A 432 -33.00 18.27 2.23
C PRO A 432 -34.33 18.51 1.50
N PRO A 433 -34.63 17.93 0.32
CA PRO A 433 -35.94 18.09 -0.30
C PRO A 433 -37.06 17.36 0.46
N LEU A 434 -36.77 16.26 1.14
CA LEU A 434 -37.74 15.47 1.90
C LEU A 434 -38.09 16.09 3.27
N VAL A 435 -37.08 16.58 4.02
CA VAL A 435 -37.24 17.06 5.40
C VAL A 435 -37.37 18.57 5.48
N LEU A 436 -36.49 19.31 4.80
CA LEU A 436 -36.44 20.77 4.89
C LEU A 436 -37.38 21.47 3.89
N ARG A 437 -38.13 20.69 3.08
CA ARG A 437 -38.95 21.15 1.95
C ARG A 437 -38.18 22.06 0.99
N HIS A 438 -36.85 22.00 1.01
CA HIS A 438 -35.97 22.74 0.11
C HIS A 438 -36.04 22.06 -1.25
N ARG A 439 -36.90 22.59 -2.13
CA ARG A 439 -37.12 22.01 -3.45
C ARG A 439 -35.82 22.13 -4.25
N LEU A 440 -35.39 21.01 -4.84
CA LEU A 440 -34.41 21.04 -5.91
C LEU A 440 -34.87 22.06 -6.96
N PRO A 441 -33.98 22.90 -7.48
CA PRO A 441 -34.35 23.93 -8.43
C PRO A 441 -35.04 23.29 -9.64
N ARG A 442 -36.32 23.63 -9.84
CA ARG A 442 -37.18 23.07 -10.89
C ARG A 442 -36.99 23.89 -12.18
N GLY A 443 -35.96 23.56 -12.94
CA GLY A 443 -35.71 24.10 -14.28
C GLY A 443 -35.19 23.01 -15.21
N LYS A 444 -35.54 23.07 -16.51
CA LYS A 444 -35.01 22.15 -17.53
C LYS A 444 -33.47 22.26 -17.55
N GLY A 445 -32.77 21.19 -17.17
CA GLY A 445 -31.30 21.15 -17.15
C GLY A 445 -30.61 21.45 -15.81
N SER A 446 -31.37 21.73 -14.74
CA SER A 446 -30.86 21.96 -13.36
C SER A 446 -30.07 20.77 -12.80
N ILE A 447 -30.60 19.55 -12.97
CA ILE A 447 -29.96 18.31 -12.51
C ILE A 447 -28.61 18.09 -13.22
N ARG A 448 -28.53 18.42 -14.51
CA ARG A 448 -27.28 18.27 -15.29
C ARG A 448 -26.20 19.24 -14.81
N SER A 449 -26.58 20.44 -14.37
CA SER A 449 -25.64 21.37 -13.71
C SER A 449 -25.08 20.77 -12.41
N LEU A 450 -25.89 20.02 -11.65
CA LEU A 450 -25.45 19.37 -10.41
C LEU A 450 -24.60 18.11 -10.67
N LEU A 451 -24.95 17.31 -11.70
CA LEU A 451 -24.16 16.15 -12.12
C LEU A 451 -22.75 16.55 -12.57
N PHE A 452 -22.59 17.74 -13.16
CA PHE A 452 -21.25 18.29 -13.45
C PHE A 452 -20.37 18.37 -12.19
N PHE A 453 -20.89 18.90 -11.07
CA PHE A 453 -20.15 18.96 -9.79
C PHE A 453 -19.88 17.57 -9.19
N LEU A 454 -20.81 16.63 -9.38
CA LEU A 454 -20.60 15.24 -8.98
C LEU A 454 -19.40 14.64 -9.72
N PHE A 455 -19.38 14.77 -11.05
CA PHE A 455 -18.36 14.16 -11.89
C PHE A 455 -16.98 14.78 -11.70
N ILE A 456 -16.85 16.10 -11.57
CA ILE A 456 -15.54 16.72 -11.32
C ILE A 456 -15.00 16.37 -9.92
N GLY A 457 -15.86 16.30 -8.89
CA GLY A 457 -15.45 15.92 -7.54
C GLY A 457 -14.97 14.48 -7.46
N ALA A 458 -15.76 13.55 -8.02
CA ALA A 458 -15.39 12.13 -8.09
C ALA A 458 -14.14 11.92 -8.97
N GLY A 459 -14.08 12.56 -10.15
CA GLY A 459 -12.96 12.45 -11.07
C GLY A 459 -11.64 12.94 -10.46
N TYR A 460 -11.66 14.08 -9.76
CA TYR A 460 -10.47 14.65 -9.12
C TYR A 460 -9.84 13.67 -8.11
N ILE A 461 -10.66 13.13 -7.21
CA ILE A 461 -10.15 12.25 -6.15
C ILE A 461 -9.75 10.87 -6.68
N LEU A 462 -10.46 10.35 -7.68
CA LEU A 462 -10.09 9.09 -8.37
C LEU A 462 -8.70 9.19 -8.99
N ILE A 463 -8.44 10.30 -9.69
CA ILE A 463 -7.12 10.57 -10.29
C ILE A 463 -6.07 10.72 -9.20
N GLN A 464 -6.36 11.51 -8.16
CA GLN A 464 -5.40 11.76 -7.09
C GLN A 464 -4.99 10.47 -6.38
N VAL A 465 -5.93 9.62 -6.00
CA VAL A 465 -5.66 8.35 -5.30
C VAL A 465 -4.84 7.41 -6.20
N ALA A 466 -5.23 7.23 -7.46
CA ALA A 466 -4.51 6.34 -8.38
C ALA A 466 -3.08 6.85 -8.68
N LEU A 467 -2.86 8.17 -8.77
CA LEU A 467 -1.53 8.77 -8.89
C LEU A 467 -0.68 8.52 -7.65
N ILE A 468 -1.22 8.73 -6.44
CA ILE A 468 -0.49 8.45 -5.19
C ILE A 468 0.03 7.02 -5.22
N GLN A 469 -0.85 6.06 -5.54
CA GLN A 469 -0.54 4.63 -5.57
C GLN A 469 0.55 4.29 -6.62
N LYS A 470 0.42 4.78 -7.86
CA LYS A 470 1.45 4.54 -8.91
C LYS A 470 2.82 5.11 -8.56
N PHE A 471 2.88 6.26 -7.89
CA PHE A 471 4.14 6.92 -7.56
C PHE A 471 4.83 6.37 -6.29
N VAL A 472 4.18 5.47 -5.53
CA VAL A 472 4.81 4.82 -4.36
C VAL A 472 6.10 4.11 -4.74
N LEU A 473 6.07 3.26 -5.78
CA LEU A 473 7.26 2.51 -6.24
C LEU A 473 8.32 3.45 -6.83
N PHE A 474 7.90 4.47 -7.58
CA PHE A 474 8.84 5.41 -8.20
C PHE A 474 9.62 6.22 -7.16
N LEU A 475 8.91 6.76 -6.16
CA LEU A 475 9.50 7.58 -5.08
C LEU A 475 10.09 6.73 -3.95
N GLY A 476 9.90 5.41 -3.99
CA GLY A 476 10.48 4.43 -3.06
C GLY A 476 9.84 4.42 -1.66
N HIS A 477 8.82 5.24 -1.42
CA HIS A 477 8.18 5.32 -0.09
C HIS A 477 6.74 5.88 -0.16
N PRO A 478 5.76 5.25 0.51
CA PRO A 478 4.36 5.71 0.49
C PRO A 478 4.16 7.13 1.02
N THR A 479 4.78 7.48 2.15
CA THR A 479 4.73 8.85 2.71
C THR A 479 5.22 9.92 1.74
N TYR A 480 6.28 9.66 0.97
CA TYR A 480 6.77 10.63 -0.02
C TYR A 480 5.81 10.75 -1.19
N ALA A 481 5.27 9.64 -1.69
CA ALA A 481 4.23 9.68 -2.72
C ALA A 481 3.00 10.48 -2.25
N LEU A 482 2.48 10.20 -1.06
CA LEU A 482 1.36 10.96 -0.51
C LEU A 482 1.67 12.47 -0.45
N THR A 483 2.83 12.84 0.09
CA THR A 483 3.19 14.25 0.31
C THR A 483 3.43 14.98 -1.01
N VAL A 484 4.25 14.42 -1.90
CA VAL A 484 4.63 15.06 -3.18
C VAL A 484 3.41 15.19 -4.09
N ILE A 485 2.60 14.14 -4.22
CA ILE A 485 1.47 14.12 -5.15
C ILE A 485 0.36 15.04 -4.67
N ILE A 486 -0.03 14.98 -3.40
CA ILE A 486 -1.06 15.87 -2.84
C ILE A 486 -0.60 17.32 -2.93
N PHE A 487 0.63 17.63 -2.49
CA PHE A 487 1.14 19.00 -2.54
C PHE A 487 1.15 19.55 -3.97
N SER A 488 1.68 18.78 -4.92
CA SER A 488 1.78 19.20 -6.33
C SER A 488 0.41 19.43 -6.95
N MET A 489 -0.55 18.53 -6.70
CA MET A 489 -1.92 18.69 -7.19
C MET A 489 -2.62 19.89 -6.56
N LEU A 490 -2.54 20.07 -5.23
CA LEU A 490 -3.18 21.19 -4.56
C LEU A 490 -2.59 22.55 -4.99
N LEU A 491 -1.26 22.65 -5.08
CA LEU A 491 -0.60 23.87 -5.53
C LEU A 491 -0.97 24.18 -6.98
N SER A 492 -0.87 23.19 -7.88
CA SER A 492 -1.17 23.40 -9.29
C SER A 492 -2.64 23.71 -9.53
N SER A 493 -3.56 22.97 -8.88
CA SER A 493 -5.00 23.25 -8.94
C SER A 493 -5.36 24.61 -8.33
N GLY A 494 -4.66 25.06 -7.30
CA GLY A 494 -4.80 26.41 -6.75
C GLY A 494 -4.42 27.50 -7.76
N LEU A 495 -3.27 27.33 -8.44
CA LEU A 495 -2.85 28.23 -9.52
C LEU A 495 -3.82 28.22 -10.70
N GLY A 496 -4.31 27.05 -11.09
CA GLY A 496 -5.33 26.89 -12.12
C GLY A 496 -6.63 27.59 -11.78
N SER A 497 -7.12 27.40 -10.55
CA SER A 497 -8.29 28.09 -10.02
C SER A 497 -8.14 29.61 -10.08
N PHE A 498 -6.98 30.15 -9.71
CA PHE A 498 -6.68 31.58 -9.84
C PHE A 498 -6.69 32.05 -11.30
N ALA A 499 -6.01 31.32 -12.18
CA ALA A 499 -5.89 31.63 -13.61
C ALA A 499 -7.23 31.52 -14.36
N SER A 500 -8.17 30.70 -13.86
CA SER A 500 -9.49 30.49 -14.48
C SER A 500 -10.28 31.79 -14.69
N ARG A 501 -10.08 32.78 -13.80
CA ARG A 501 -10.69 34.12 -13.91
C ARG A 501 -10.34 34.84 -15.21
N ARG A 502 -9.14 34.61 -15.75
CA ARG A 502 -8.66 35.22 -17.01
C ARG A 502 -8.79 34.27 -18.20
N LEU A 503 -8.40 33.00 -18.01
CA LEU A 503 -8.33 32.03 -19.11
C LEU A 503 -9.71 31.58 -19.58
N ILE A 504 -10.59 31.22 -18.65
CA ILE A 504 -11.95 30.80 -18.96
C ILE A 504 -12.90 32.01 -18.97
N ALA A 505 -12.65 33.02 -18.12
CA ALA A 505 -13.41 34.26 -18.05
C ALA A 505 -14.94 34.05 -17.89
N GLY A 506 -15.35 32.91 -17.32
CA GLY A 506 -16.75 32.54 -17.20
C GLY A 506 -17.43 32.18 -18.53
N GLU A 507 -16.69 31.92 -19.61
CA GLU A 507 -17.26 31.50 -20.90
C GLU A 507 -17.47 29.98 -20.95
N MET A 508 -18.69 29.57 -21.32
CA MET A 508 -19.07 28.14 -21.39
C MET A 508 -18.22 27.34 -22.38
N HIS A 509 -17.93 27.89 -23.56
CA HIS A 509 -17.14 27.21 -24.58
C HIS A 509 -15.71 26.90 -24.13
N ARG A 510 -15.09 27.83 -23.39
CA ARG A 510 -13.73 27.65 -22.85
C ARG A 510 -13.72 26.63 -21.72
N LEU A 511 -14.75 26.63 -20.85
CA LEU A 511 -14.93 25.60 -19.83
C LEU A 511 -15.09 24.20 -20.45
N SER A 512 -15.95 24.11 -21.47
CA SER A 512 -16.19 22.90 -22.25
C SER A 512 -14.90 22.36 -22.87
N ARG A 513 -14.12 23.19 -23.56
CA ARG A 513 -12.79 22.81 -24.08
C ARG A 513 -11.83 22.36 -22.98
N THR A 514 -11.81 23.05 -21.85
CA THR A 514 -10.93 22.71 -20.71
C THR A 514 -11.23 21.30 -20.18
N LEU A 515 -12.50 20.91 -20.07
CA LEU A 515 -12.88 19.56 -19.63
C LEU A 515 -12.40 18.46 -20.59
N LEU A 516 -12.47 18.69 -21.90
CA LEU A 516 -11.93 17.75 -22.90
C LEU A 516 -10.39 17.67 -22.83
N VAL A 517 -9.72 18.81 -22.65
CA VAL A 517 -8.26 18.85 -22.46
C VAL A 517 -7.86 18.06 -21.22
N ILE A 518 -8.57 18.21 -20.10
CA ILE A 518 -8.33 17.42 -18.89
C ILE A 518 -8.48 15.92 -19.19
N ALA A 519 -9.60 15.50 -19.80
CA ALA A 519 -9.84 14.10 -20.12
C ALA A 519 -8.71 13.52 -21.00
N ALA A 520 -8.30 14.24 -22.05
CA ALA A 520 -7.21 13.84 -22.92
C ALA A 520 -5.85 13.77 -22.19
N MET A 521 -5.54 14.76 -21.36
CA MET A 521 -4.30 14.78 -20.57
C MET A 521 -4.23 13.63 -19.58
N ILE A 522 -5.34 13.25 -18.94
CA ILE A 522 -5.38 12.14 -18.00
C ILE A 522 -5.23 10.80 -18.70
N ILE A 523 -5.85 10.61 -19.88
CA ILE A 523 -5.67 9.40 -20.70
C ILE A 523 -4.20 9.29 -21.16
N LEU A 524 -3.61 10.41 -21.59
CA LEU A 524 -2.20 10.48 -21.97
C LEU A 524 -1.30 10.15 -20.77
N LEU A 525 -1.55 10.76 -19.62
CA LEU A 525 -0.81 10.52 -18.38
C LEU A 525 -0.89 9.04 -17.97
N ALA A 526 -2.09 8.43 -18.02
CA ALA A 526 -2.28 7.01 -17.72
C ALA A 526 -1.47 6.08 -18.63
N SER A 527 -1.21 6.49 -19.87
CA SER A 527 -0.45 5.71 -20.85
C SER A 527 1.08 5.88 -20.71
N ILE A 528 1.53 7.07 -20.32
CA ILE A 528 2.97 7.41 -20.21
C ILE A 528 3.55 7.06 -18.83
N LEU A 529 2.70 6.99 -17.79
CA LEU A 529 3.16 6.89 -16.41
C LEU A 529 4.00 5.62 -16.14
N THR A 530 3.56 4.46 -16.61
CA THR A 530 4.28 3.19 -16.40
C THR A 530 5.68 3.22 -17.04
N PRO A 531 5.86 3.51 -18.35
CA PRO A 531 7.20 3.58 -18.95
C PRO A 531 8.15 4.59 -18.28
N VAL A 532 7.64 5.77 -17.89
CA VAL A 532 8.48 6.81 -17.28
C VAL A 532 8.91 6.43 -15.87
N THR A 533 7.98 5.89 -15.08
CA THR A 533 8.30 5.45 -13.71
C THR A 533 9.25 4.26 -13.72
N GLU A 534 9.10 3.34 -14.67
CA GLU A 534 9.98 2.17 -14.77
C GLU A 534 11.41 2.51 -15.21
N SER A 535 11.56 3.40 -16.20
CA SER A 535 12.88 3.83 -16.69
C SER A 535 13.61 4.73 -15.70
N GLY A 536 12.90 5.51 -14.89
CA GLY A 536 13.48 6.45 -13.95
C GLY A 536 13.78 5.89 -12.55
N VAL A 537 13.64 4.58 -12.30
CA VAL A 537 13.81 4.01 -10.94
C VAL A 537 15.21 4.22 -10.37
N ALA A 538 16.25 4.21 -11.21
CA ALA A 538 17.63 4.43 -10.77
C ALA A 538 17.96 5.92 -10.49
N LEU A 539 17.05 6.86 -10.79
CA LEU A 539 17.32 8.28 -10.64
C LEU A 539 17.43 8.69 -9.16
N PRO A 540 18.27 9.69 -8.84
CA PRO A 540 18.28 10.31 -7.52
C PRO A 540 16.90 10.83 -7.10
N PHE A 541 16.61 10.79 -5.80
CA PHE A 541 15.31 11.17 -5.24
C PHE A 541 14.84 12.56 -5.69
N ALA A 542 15.73 13.56 -5.73
CA ALA A 542 15.38 14.91 -6.16
C ALA A 542 14.85 14.95 -7.61
N LEU A 543 15.48 14.19 -8.52
CA LEU A 543 15.04 14.09 -9.91
C LEU A 543 13.70 13.37 -10.02
N LYS A 544 13.49 12.30 -9.23
CA LYS A 544 12.20 11.61 -9.15
C LYS A 544 11.08 12.58 -8.72
N VAL A 545 11.31 13.40 -7.71
CA VAL A 545 10.34 14.42 -7.26
C VAL A 545 10.05 15.42 -8.38
N LEU A 546 11.08 15.95 -9.06
CA LEU A 546 10.89 16.90 -10.17
C LEU A 546 10.08 16.29 -11.32
N ILE A 547 10.36 15.03 -11.70
CA ILE A 547 9.63 14.31 -12.75
C ILE A 547 8.17 14.10 -12.33
N SER A 548 7.91 13.68 -11.08
CA SER A 548 6.55 13.54 -10.55
C SER A 548 5.77 14.86 -10.62
N VAL A 549 6.38 15.97 -10.20
CA VAL A 549 5.77 17.30 -10.27
C VAL A 549 5.49 17.69 -11.73
N ALA A 550 6.46 17.49 -12.63
CA ALA A 550 6.35 17.87 -14.04
C ALA A 550 5.25 17.09 -14.78
N LEU A 551 5.07 15.80 -14.47
CA LEU A 551 4.02 14.96 -15.06
C LEU A 551 2.61 15.36 -14.59
N ILE A 552 2.47 15.77 -13.33
CA ILE A 552 1.17 15.97 -12.69
C ILE A 552 0.71 17.42 -12.76
N ALA A 553 1.62 18.37 -12.60
CA ALA A 553 1.29 19.78 -12.50
C ALA A 553 0.45 20.28 -13.69
N PRO A 554 0.73 19.93 -14.96
CA PRO A 554 -0.10 20.37 -16.08
C PRO A 554 -1.56 19.92 -15.96
N ALA A 555 -1.82 18.64 -15.67
CA ALA A 555 -3.18 18.13 -15.50
C ALA A 555 -3.84 18.74 -14.26
N GLY A 556 -3.12 18.82 -13.14
CA GLY A 556 -3.58 19.46 -11.91
C GLY A 556 -3.98 20.92 -12.08
N PHE A 557 -3.26 21.67 -12.94
CA PHE A 557 -3.54 23.06 -13.25
C PHE A 557 -4.91 23.19 -13.94
N PHE A 558 -5.14 22.45 -15.03
CA PHE A 558 -6.43 22.49 -15.72
C PHE A 558 -7.56 21.94 -14.85
N MET A 559 -7.33 20.88 -14.08
CA MET A 559 -8.31 20.30 -13.15
C MET A 559 -8.77 21.28 -12.05
N GLY A 560 -7.98 22.31 -11.73
CA GLY A 560 -8.34 23.36 -10.77
C GLY A 560 -9.35 24.40 -11.30
N MET A 561 -9.57 24.48 -12.62
CA MET A 561 -10.40 25.52 -13.24
C MET A 561 -11.93 25.25 -13.25
N PRO A 562 -12.42 24.00 -13.45
CA PRO A 562 -13.84 23.75 -13.62
C PRO A 562 -14.71 24.11 -12.43
N PHE A 563 -14.27 23.83 -11.20
CA PHE A 563 -15.06 24.09 -10.00
C PHE A 563 -15.36 25.59 -9.78
N PRO A 564 -14.37 26.50 -9.69
CA PRO A 564 -14.65 27.93 -9.49
C PRO A 564 -15.42 28.55 -10.66
N THR A 565 -15.12 28.12 -11.90
CA THR A 565 -15.84 28.62 -13.09
C THR A 565 -17.30 28.17 -13.10
N GLY A 566 -17.55 26.88 -12.85
CA GLY A 566 -18.89 26.33 -12.77
C GLY A 566 -19.71 26.98 -11.66
N LEU A 567 -19.07 27.28 -10.51
CA LEU A 567 -19.72 27.95 -9.40
C LEU A 567 -20.12 29.39 -9.75
N ALA A 568 -19.23 30.15 -10.40
CA ALA A 568 -19.51 31.52 -10.84
C ALA A 568 -20.64 31.57 -11.89
N LEU A 569 -20.68 30.58 -12.80
CA LEU A 569 -21.77 30.43 -13.77
C LEU A 569 -23.10 30.07 -13.09
N LEU A 570 -23.05 29.19 -12.09
CA LEU A 570 -24.22 28.78 -11.32
C LEU A 570 -24.76 29.91 -10.45
N GLU A 571 -23.90 30.75 -9.87
CA GLU A 571 -24.31 31.91 -9.07
C GLU A 571 -25.10 32.93 -9.90
N LYS A 572 -24.70 33.15 -11.17
CA LYS A 572 -25.40 34.05 -12.09
C LYS A 572 -26.76 33.53 -12.56
N THR A 573 -26.88 32.22 -12.74
CA THR A 573 -28.06 31.61 -13.40
C THR A 573 -29.04 30.99 -12.40
N MET A 574 -28.52 30.39 -11.32
CA MET A 574 -29.27 29.60 -10.36
C MET A 574 -28.65 29.70 -8.95
N PRO A 575 -28.67 30.88 -8.30
CA PRO A 575 -28.00 31.10 -7.01
C PRO A 575 -28.46 30.15 -5.90
N ALA A 576 -29.73 29.72 -5.93
CA ALA A 576 -30.27 28.73 -4.99
C ALA A 576 -29.58 27.34 -5.08
N SER A 577 -28.95 27.02 -6.21
CA SER A 577 -28.26 25.75 -6.46
C SER A 577 -26.82 25.72 -5.95
N VAL A 578 -26.23 26.87 -5.60
CA VAL A 578 -24.81 26.98 -5.20
C VAL A 578 -24.50 26.10 -3.99
N ARG A 579 -25.40 26.06 -3.00
CA ARG A 579 -25.27 25.21 -1.81
C ARG A 579 -25.29 23.72 -2.15
N TRP A 580 -26.13 23.35 -3.12
CA TRP A 580 -26.22 21.98 -3.63
C TRP A 580 -24.95 21.57 -4.36
N ALA A 581 -24.39 22.44 -5.21
CA ALA A 581 -23.14 22.17 -5.92
C ALA A 581 -21.98 21.86 -4.96
N TRP A 582 -21.84 22.65 -3.88
CA TRP A 582 -20.84 22.40 -2.83
C TRP A 582 -21.06 21.05 -2.13
N ALA A 583 -22.29 20.77 -1.70
CA ALA A 583 -22.62 19.53 -1.00
C ALA A 583 -22.37 18.29 -1.87
N ILE A 584 -22.76 18.34 -3.15
CA ILE A 584 -22.62 17.23 -4.10
C ILE A 584 -21.16 16.97 -4.43
N ASN A 585 -20.38 18.03 -4.68
CA ASN A 585 -18.94 17.88 -4.94
C ASN A 585 -18.21 17.28 -3.73
N ALA A 586 -18.55 17.72 -2.51
CA ALA A 586 -17.96 17.18 -1.30
C ALA A 586 -18.33 15.71 -1.09
N ALA A 587 -19.62 15.36 -1.23
CA ALA A 587 -20.10 13.98 -1.09
C ALA A 587 -19.51 13.06 -2.17
N SER A 588 -19.44 13.52 -3.43
CA SER A 588 -18.86 12.73 -4.53
C SER A 588 -17.36 12.51 -4.37
N SER A 589 -16.65 13.43 -3.72
CA SER A 589 -15.23 13.27 -3.39
C SER A 589 -15.02 12.18 -2.32
N VAL A 590 -15.87 12.11 -1.30
CA VAL A 590 -15.82 11.03 -0.30
C VAL A 590 -16.11 9.68 -0.97
N MET A 591 -17.19 9.60 -1.74
CA MET A 591 -17.53 8.39 -2.51
C MET A 591 -16.41 7.98 -3.48
N GLY A 592 -15.82 8.95 -4.19
CA GLY A 592 -14.75 8.72 -5.15
C GLY A 592 -13.49 8.14 -4.50
N SER A 593 -13.15 8.52 -3.27
CA SER A 593 -11.98 7.98 -2.55
C SER A 593 -12.12 6.47 -2.27
N ALA A 594 -13.29 6.03 -1.80
CA ALA A 594 -13.57 4.62 -1.55
C ALA A 594 -13.69 3.83 -2.87
N ALA A 595 -14.33 4.43 -3.87
CA ALA A 595 -14.47 3.84 -5.20
C ALA A 595 -13.11 3.68 -5.91
N ALA A 596 -12.15 4.59 -5.70
CA ALA A 596 -10.83 4.51 -6.32
C ALA A 596 -10.10 3.24 -5.93
N ILE A 597 -10.12 2.88 -4.65
CA ILE A 597 -9.44 1.67 -4.17
C ILE A 597 -10.15 0.41 -4.66
N PHE A 598 -11.49 0.42 -4.65
CA PHE A 598 -12.27 -0.67 -5.24
C PHE A 598 -11.92 -0.86 -6.73
N LEU A 599 -11.89 0.22 -7.51
CA LEU A 599 -11.54 0.16 -8.92
C LEU A 599 -10.10 -0.30 -9.14
N ALA A 600 -9.17 0.15 -8.31
CA ALA A 600 -7.77 -0.28 -8.35
C ALA A 600 -7.64 -1.79 -8.07
N ILE A 601 -8.38 -2.32 -7.08
CA ILE A 601 -8.36 -3.74 -6.71
C ILE A 601 -8.93 -4.65 -7.80
N TYR A 602 -9.86 -4.20 -8.65
CA TYR A 602 -10.51 -5.08 -9.64
C TYR A 602 -10.11 -4.79 -11.09
N PHE A 603 -9.94 -3.51 -11.45
CA PHE A 603 -9.64 -3.06 -12.81
C PHE A 603 -8.21 -2.53 -12.97
N GLY A 604 -7.51 -2.28 -11.87
CA GLY A 604 -6.15 -1.73 -11.89
C GLY A 604 -6.09 -0.21 -11.81
N LEU A 605 -4.90 0.30 -11.50
CA LEU A 605 -4.59 1.70 -11.27
C LEU A 605 -4.69 2.52 -12.56
N GLN A 606 -4.22 1.99 -13.68
CA GLN A 606 -4.32 2.66 -14.98
C GLN A 606 -5.78 2.85 -15.40
N PHE A 607 -6.61 1.83 -15.25
CA PHE A 607 -8.04 1.95 -15.57
C PHE A 607 -8.77 2.90 -14.62
N THR A 608 -8.36 2.95 -13.35
CA THR A 608 -8.88 3.92 -12.38
C THR A 608 -8.58 5.36 -12.80
N LEU A 609 -7.37 5.65 -13.32
CA LEU A 609 -7.04 6.97 -13.91
C LEU A 609 -7.93 7.26 -15.13
N ILE A 610 -8.10 6.28 -16.02
CA ILE A 610 -8.93 6.44 -17.22
C ILE A 610 -10.38 6.74 -16.85
N ILE A 611 -10.97 6.02 -15.88
CA ILE A 611 -12.31 6.30 -15.35
C ILE A 611 -12.38 7.74 -14.82
N GLY A 612 -11.37 8.19 -14.07
CA GLY A 612 -11.27 9.57 -13.62
C GLY A 612 -11.30 10.58 -14.77
N GLY A 613 -10.55 10.34 -15.84
CA GLY A 613 -10.58 11.15 -17.07
C GLY A 613 -11.94 11.11 -17.79
N LEU A 614 -12.58 9.94 -17.86
CA LEU A 614 -13.91 9.76 -18.43
C LEU A 614 -14.99 10.51 -17.63
N LEU A 615 -14.82 10.66 -16.30
CA LEU A 615 -15.72 11.51 -15.51
C LEU A 615 -15.60 12.99 -15.89
N TYR A 616 -14.43 13.49 -16.29
CA TYR A 616 -14.31 14.85 -16.86
C TYR A 616 -14.99 14.96 -18.23
N ALA A 617 -14.96 13.91 -19.05
CA ALA A 617 -15.75 13.85 -20.29
C ALA A 617 -17.26 13.78 -20.01
N ALA A 618 -17.70 13.07 -18.97
CA ALA A 618 -19.08 13.07 -18.51
C ALA A 618 -19.50 14.45 -17.97
N ALA A 619 -18.61 15.15 -17.27
CA ALA A 619 -18.81 16.54 -16.82
C ALA A 619 -18.99 17.48 -18.03
N TRP A 620 -18.18 17.30 -19.08
CA TRP A 620 -18.33 18.01 -20.36
C TRP A 620 -19.71 17.75 -20.98
N PHE A 621 -20.13 16.49 -21.08
CA PHE A 621 -21.44 16.15 -21.62
C PHE A 621 -22.56 16.80 -20.79
N SER A 622 -22.46 16.72 -19.47
CA SER A 622 -23.45 17.25 -18.54
C SER A 622 -23.61 18.76 -18.65
N ILE A 623 -22.50 19.51 -18.71
CA ILE A 623 -22.55 20.97 -18.72
C ILE A 623 -23.07 21.54 -20.04
N ASN A 624 -22.71 20.96 -21.20
CA ASN A 624 -23.19 21.41 -22.52
C ASN A 624 -24.69 21.13 -22.74
N HIS A 625 -25.26 20.19 -21.99
CA HIS A 625 -26.69 19.86 -22.04
C HIS A 625 -27.47 20.42 -20.82
N SER A 626 -26.82 21.26 -20.01
CA SER A 626 -27.40 21.85 -18.79
C SER A 626 -28.09 23.18 -19.06
N ALA A 627 -28.78 23.70 -18.04
CA ALA A 627 -29.35 25.06 -18.08
C ALA A 627 -28.26 26.14 -18.26
N LEU A 628 -27.01 25.85 -17.89
CA LEU A 628 -25.88 26.79 -17.99
C LEU A 628 -25.43 27.01 -19.44
N ALA A 629 -25.75 26.10 -20.36
CA ALA A 629 -25.36 26.20 -21.77
C ALA A 629 -26.29 27.09 -22.60
N ARG A 630 -27.43 27.52 -22.04
CA ARG A 630 -28.38 28.38 -22.74
C ARG A 630 -27.95 29.84 -22.59
N PRO A 631 -27.70 30.58 -23.69
CA PRO A 631 -27.43 32.00 -23.60
C PRO A 631 -28.65 32.72 -23.03
N ALA A 632 -28.42 33.67 -22.12
CA ALA A 632 -29.45 34.50 -21.49
C ALA A 632 -30.31 35.32 -22.48
N HIS A 633 -29.97 35.31 -23.78
CA HIS A 633 -30.69 36.03 -24.82
C HIS A 633 -31.90 35.29 -25.42
N ALA A 634 -32.14 34.03 -25.07
CA ALA A 634 -33.24 33.26 -25.68
C ALA A 634 -34.63 33.49 -25.04
N GLU A 635 -34.74 34.18 -23.90
CA GLU A 635 -36.05 34.48 -23.27
C GLU A 635 -36.69 35.79 -23.76
N LEU A 636 -35.97 36.64 -24.50
CA LEU A 636 -36.53 37.89 -25.06
C LEU A 636 -37.31 37.69 -26.38
N LEU A 637 -37.27 36.49 -26.97
CA LEU A 637 -37.94 36.20 -28.26
C LEU A 637 -39.20 35.32 -28.11
N THR A 638 -39.59 34.96 -26.89
CA THR A 638 -40.84 34.21 -26.63
C THR A 638 -41.93 35.04 -25.97
N THR A 639 -41.72 36.36 -25.85
CA THR A 639 -42.72 37.33 -25.37
C THR A 639 -42.82 38.53 -26.33
N ALA A 640 -42.96 38.26 -27.62
CA ALA A 640 -43.38 39.23 -28.63
C ALA A 640 -44.53 38.65 -29.45
#